data_AF-D6YUY6-F1
#
_entry.id   AF-D6YUY6-F1
#
_cell.length_a   1.000
_cell.length_b   1.000
_cell.length_c   1.000
_cell.angle_alpha   90.00
_cell.angle_beta   90.00
_cell.angle_gamma   90.00
#
_symmetry.space_group_name_H-M   'P 1'
#
loop_
_entity.id
_entity.type
_entity.pdbx_description
1 polymer ?
#
loop_
_entity_poly.entity_id
_entity_poly.type
_entity_poly.pdbx_seq_one_letter_code
_entity_poly.pdbx_strand_id
1 'polypeptide(L)'
;MSNFADFHTSDAFGKWKKENFEDGKIKLYREVKIGANTYKISVGYNEHLASHIDHPDQPLDTTVKKVIDESQEQIEALVKSLEQEAQPIEKVTVKTDLVKRTSTVSLKILEKEEDVLSFDQLQEKNISFQKATTGFVQFVASYLKKTTDLNPVEEIRFLENKTVGLDTYKQRTVQQLESILAQVRQQTDPGIDEHGVKRWKDFQVGGQRVEIKEFTEEAYNGPLMEDFKGRQHLVYRAVNTFLENNKENIENFGKVSKGLVELNKQFEEKYKEYQLDYKQMREGIVATDHFVEVNEKQVELIAQFARDAQALVNKSLSSGELTIDDIDRLEREEIAREGRPVVVNIFTVKGQKFFSMQTPESKDDQGKSTPTIPSTLRDQPGLANYVATSFGTISEDQQINIDHLAVRHSSYGPIAVEDDSLRQAYAIKNVKQLMTDLASAALEGQEGGASEDHPLTIPLRSMMLLTPLKGDRYYRNRKRFVAGKWTGESETQQLKESALALTVMRDRVIPLQINGRTVFVKLDSSYMNLGANKEAARMGVFGKIPLSSYEREINHRGYAEFLRDVEKHLLQQEISQECKSYLNELINRECPSEYKLKQRELQKTISGMRSMLNNKKEALEDLYMEYEGSRAPQVAKKIDSACKEIRRIEKKINKQFGELYALRMEAVDQNHENIQELQKEMINKLNEEIQGEIDLFRKKKLERTRDIVHNYFLAKEIYQSKTYRQPETVMDFQTLYLQTYEMIGYMTEFFCKSAEDRTGRIDNKIQERHAFSALYHHQPSKSDKKEIDEEIAPAIHQYSTSKDNTRFNSESPGLQISQDVNPSLTAKIDHTNATMAKRVIKKAKELSPSEIIVELERKSGS
;
A
#
# COMPACT_ATOMS: atom_id res chain seq x y z
N MET A 1 19.25 35.37 57.99
CA MET A 1 20.31 36.10 57.28
C MET A 1 20.95 35.15 56.29
N SER A 2 20.54 35.23 55.03
CA SER A 2 21.13 34.48 53.92
C SER A 2 20.80 35.24 52.63
N ASN A 3 21.87 35.65 51.95
CA ASN A 3 21.92 36.46 50.74
C ASN A 3 21.09 35.88 49.59
N PHE A 4 20.50 36.77 48.78
CA PHE A 4 20.42 36.58 47.34
C PHE A 4 20.85 37.88 46.65
N ALA A 5 21.77 37.70 45.70
CA ALA A 5 22.57 38.73 45.08
C ALA A 5 21.78 39.60 44.11
N ASP A 6 22.18 40.86 44.05
CA ASP A 6 21.80 41.84 43.05
C ASP A 6 22.09 41.34 41.63
N PHE A 7 21.06 41.31 40.78
CA PHE A 7 21.21 41.32 39.34
C PHE A 7 21.01 42.76 38.86
N HIS A 8 22.12 43.46 38.63
CA HIS A 8 22.12 44.65 37.79
C HIS A 8 21.83 44.24 36.34
N THR A 9 20.62 44.49 35.84
CA THR A 9 20.37 44.59 34.40
C THR A 9 20.45 46.05 33.99
N SER A 10 21.29 46.29 32.98
CA SER A 10 21.60 47.58 32.40
C SER A 10 20.36 48.34 31.90
N ASP A 11 20.30 49.63 32.19
CA ASP A 11 19.39 50.67 31.66
C ASP A 11 19.51 50.90 30.13
N ALA A 12 19.87 49.89 29.34
CA ALA A 12 20.05 50.00 27.90
C ALA A 12 18.74 49.88 27.10
N PHE A 13 17.61 49.60 27.75
CA PHE A 13 16.41 49.15 27.05
C PHE A 13 15.20 50.03 27.41
N GLY A 14 14.69 50.80 26.43
CA GLY A 14 13.62 51.80 26.61
C GLY A 14 12.30 51.25 27.18
N LYS A 15 11.40 52.13 27.64
CA LYS A 15 10.12 51.75 28.25
C LYS A 15 9.13 51.16 27.24
N TRP A 16 8.32 50.19 27.66
CA TRP A 16 7.17 49.70 26.90
C TRP A 16 6.15 50.83 26.70
N LYS A 17 5.66 50.97 25.46
CA LYS A 17 4.66 51.97 25.05
C LYS A 17 3.33 51.27 24.78
N LYS A 18 2.23 51.89 25.20
CA LYS A 18 0.85 51.40 24.99
C LYS A 18 0.21 52.15 23.82
N GLU A 19 -0.38 51.42 22.88
CA GLU A 19 -1.15 51.95 21.74
C GLU A 19 -2.57 51.39 21.85
N ASN A 20 -3.56 52.27 21.99
CA ASN A 20 -4.96 51.90 22.08
C ASN A 20 -5.59 51.99 20.69
N PHE A 21 -6.36 50.97 20.30
CA PHE A 21 -7.12 50.96 19.05
C PHE A 21 -8.60 51.23 19.31
N GLU A 22 -9.30 51.73 18.28
CA GLU A 22 -10.73 52.11 18.34
C GLU A 22 -11.66 50.91 18.64
N ASP A 23 -11.17 49.67 18.51
CA ASP A 23 -11.90 48.42 18.75
C ASP A 23 -11.67 47.80 20.14
N GLY A 24 -11.17 48.59 21.11
CA GLY A 24 -10.90 48.14 22.48
C GLY A 24 -9.62 47.31 22.63
N LYS A 25 -8.89 47.04 21.54
CA LYS A 25 -7.62 46.29 21.60
C LYS A 25 -6.49 47.18 22.10
N ILE A 26 -5.71 46.62 23.04
CA ILE A 26 -4.50 47.25 23.57
C ILE A 26 -3.29 46.55 22.93
N LYS A 27 -2.40 47.34 22.36
CA LYS A 27 -1.11 46.89 21.83
C LYS A 27 0.01 47.46 22.68
N LEU A 28 0.75 46.60 23.37
CA LEU A 28 2.01 46.99 23.99
C LEU A 28 3.12 46.82 22.96
N TYR A 29 4.01 47.80 22.85
CA TYR A 29 5.15 47.69 21.96
C TYR A 29 6.40 48.29 22.58
N ARG A 30 7.55 47.84 22.08
CA ARG A 30 8.85 48.37 22.43
C ARG A 30 9.66 48.59 21.15
N GLU A 31 10.41 49.66 21.14
CA GLU A 31 11.38 49.94 20.07
C GLU A 31 12.74 49.39 20.51
N VAL A 32 13.32 48.52 19.69
CA VAL A 32 14.64 47.92 19.92
C VAL A 32 15.55 48.36 18.79
N LYS A 33 16.70 48.94 19.13
CA LYS A 33 17.73 49.29 18.15
C LYS A 33 18.65 48.10 17.93
N ILE A 34 18.76 47.65 16.68
CA ILE A 34 19.72 46.62 16.27
C ILE A 34 20.50 47.20 15.08
N GLY A 35 21.81 47.37 15.24
CA GLY A 35 22.63 48.10 14.27
C GLY A 35 22.18 49.56 14.11
N ALA A 36 22.01 50.01 12.86
CA ALA A 36 21.51 51.36 12.54
C ALA A 36 19.98 51.48 12.53
N ASN A 37 19.27 50.35 12.63
CA ASN A 37 17.82 50.29 12.44
C ASN A 37 17.09 50.21 13.78
N THR A 38 15.85 50.73 13.82
CA THR A 38 14.96 50.65 14.98
C THR A 38 13.77 49.76 14.64
N TYR A 39 13.59 48.68 15.39
CA TYR A 39 12.55 47.69 15.19
C TYR A 39 11.44 47.83 16.24
N LYS A 40 10.17 47.76 15.83
CA LYS A 40 9.02 47.84 16.74
C LYS A 40 8.48 46.43 17.02
N ILE A 41 8.78 45.89 18.20
CA ILE A 41 8.24 44.61 18.67
C ILE A 41 6.93 44.89 19.40
N SER A 42 5.86 44.17 19.09
CA SER A 42 4.53 44.42 19.68
C SER A 42 3.85 43.16 20.17
N VAL A 43 3.03 43.27 21.22
CA VAL A 43 2.18 42.21 21.75
C VAL A 43 0.76 42.77 21.86
N GLY A 44 -0.22 42.08 21.25
CA GLY A 44 -1.63 42.49 21.27
C GLY A 44 -2.43 41.71 22.31
N TYR A 45 -3.38 42.37 22.99
CA TYR A 45 -4.26 41.78 23.99
C TYR A 45 -5.74 42.06 23.67
N ASN A 46 -6.63 41.15 24.04
CA ASN A 46 -8.09 41.40 24.13
C ASN A 46 -8.46 41.87 25.54
N GLU A 47 -9.50 42.71 25.67
CA GLU A 47 -9.90 43.47 26.86
C GLU A 47 -10.01 42.65 28.16
N HIS A 48 -10.28 41.34 28.10
CA HIS A 48 -10.41 40.50 29.29
C HIS A 48 -9.13 40.35 30.14
N LEU A 49 -7.94 40.63 29.57
CA LEU A 49 -6.65 40.64 30.28
C LEU A 49 -6.17 42.06 30.64
N ALA A 50 -6.80 43.11 30.11
CA ALA A 50 -6.39 44.50 30.31
C ALA A 50 -6.59 44.99 31.75
N SER A 51 -7.58 44.44 32.46
CA SER A 51 -7.90 44.79 33.84
C SER A 51 -6.81 44.40 34.85
N HIS A 52 -5.83 43.59 34.45
CA HIS A 52 -4.66 43.22 35.28
C HIS A 52 -3.41 44.05 34.96
N ILE A 53 -3.49 45.00 34.01
CA ILE A 53 -2.35 45.81 33.50
C ILE A 53 -2.60 47.32 33.70
N ASP A 54 -3.64 47.72 34.45
CA ASP A 54 -3.99 49.14 34.63
C ASP A 54 -3.14 49.90 35.67
N HIS A 55 -2.09 49.27 36.21
CA HIS A 55 -1.08 49.97 37.00
C HIS A 55 0.30 49.89 36.32
N PRO A 56 0.80 51.00 35.72
CA PRO A 56 2.12 51.03 35.07
C PRO A 56 3.31 50.77 36.00
N ASP A 57 3.06 50.71 37.32
CA ASP A 57 4.05 50.43 38.36
C ASP A 57 3.92 49.02 38.99
N GLN A 58 2.98 48.18 38.52
CA GLN A 58 2.95 46.77 38.95
C GLN A 58 3.87 45.91 38.07
N PRO A 59 4.71 45.05 38.68
CA PRO A 59 5.55 44.15 37.90
C PRO A 59 4.65 43.21 37.11
N LEU A 60 4.83 43.18 35.79
CA LEU A 60 4.34 42.09 34.94
C LEU A 60 4.64 40.76 35.64
N ASP A 61 3.66 39.85 35.70
CA ASP A 61 3.86 38.49 36.18
C ASP A 61 5.21 37.99 35.66
N THR A 62 6.08 37.60 36.59
CA THR A 62 7.45 37.13 36.32
C THR A 62 7.49 36.08 35.21
N THR A 63 6.40 35.33 35.03
CA THR A 63 6.20 34.33 33.98
C THR A 63 6.02 34.97 32.59
N VAL A 64 5.19 36.01 32.49
CA VAL A 64 4.94 36.75 31.24
C VAL A 64 6.17 37.56 30.84
N LYS A 65 6.84 38.18 31.82
CA LYS A 65 8.09 38.90 31.59
C LYS A 65 9.18 37.98 31.05
N LYS A 66 9.34 36.78 31.63
CA LYS A 66 10.32 35.78 31.16
C LYS A 66 10.03 35.28 29.74
N VAL A 67 8.76 35.00 29.42
CA VAL A 67 8.36 34.58 28.06
C VAL A 67 8.66 35.68 27.03
N ILE A 68 8.44 36.94 27.39
CA ILE A 68 8.74 38.08 26.52
C ILE A 68 10.25 38.26 26.33
N ASP A 69 11.03 38.16 27.40
CA ASP A 69 12.49 38.33 27.38
C ASP A 69 13.17 37.18 26.57
N GLU A 70 12.72 35.93 26.72
CA GLU A 70 13.24 34.77 25.98
C GLU A 70 12.81 34.77 24.49
N SER A 71 11.58 35.23 24.19
CA SER A 71 11.13 35.43 22.80
C SER A 71 11.93 36.53 22.10
N GLN A 72 12.33 37.57 22.84
CA GLN A 72 13.17 38.65 22.33
C GLN A 72 14.57 38.14 21.93
N GLU A 73 15.20 37.31 22.77
CA GLU A 73 16.52 36.74 22.50
C GLU A 73 16.54 35.88 21.22
N GLN A 74 15.45 35.14 20.97
CA GLN A 74 15.29 34.33 19.75
C GLN A 74 15.01 35.16 18.49
N ILE A 75 14.23 36.24 18.61
CA ILE A 75 14.02 37.20 17.50
C ILE A 75 15.32 37.92 17.16
N GLU A 76 16.13 38.28 18.15
CA GLU A 76 17.45 38.88 17.94
C GLU A 76 18.43 37.91 17.24
N ALA A 77 18.40 36.63 17.60
CA ALA A 77 19.18 35.60 16.92
C ALA A 77 18.74 35.41 15.45
N LEU A 78 17.43 35.43 15.20
CA LEU A 78 16.86 35.33 13.86
C LEU A 78 17.22 36.55 12.99
N VAL A 79 17.08 37.77 13.52
CA VAL A 79 17.43 39.01 12.80
C VAL A 79 18.92 39.06 12.50
N LYS A 80 19.79 38.71 13.46
CA LYS A 80 21.24 38.62 13.21
C LYS A 80 21.61 37.58 12.15
N SER A 81 20.92 36.43 12.13
CA SER A 81 21.12 35.41 11.10
C SER A 81 20.70 35.91 9.71
N LEU A 82 19.61 36.66 9.61
CA LEU A 82 19.09 37.18 8.34
C LEU A 82 19.89 38.39 7.83
N GLU A 83 20.43 39.21 8.73
CA GLU A 83 21.37 40.30 8.38
C GLU A 83 22.72 39.75 7.85
N GLN A 84 23.17 38.58 8.33
CA GLN A 84 24.36 37.89 7.81
C GLN A 84 24.15 37.34 6.38
N GLU A 85 22.90 37.09 5.99
CA GLU A 85 22.52 36.62 4.65
C GLU A 85 22.16 37.76 3.69
N ALA A 86 22.44 39.02 4.07
CA ALA A 86 22.29 40.23 3.26
C ALA A 86 20.86 40.52 2.76
N GLN A 87 19.82 40.10 3.48
CA GLN A 87 18.45 40.51 3.17
C GLN A 87 18.03 41.72 4.02
N PRO A 88 17.73 42.90 3.42
CA PRO A 88 17.29 44.07 4.17
C PRO A 88 15.87 43.86 4.71
N ILE A 89 15.74 43.66 6.02
CA ILE A 89 14.45 43.52 6.72
C ILE A 89 13.98 44.89 7.19
N GLU A 90 12.83 45.34 6.68
CA GLU A 90 12.23 46.63 7.04
C GLU A 90 11.45 46.54 8.36
N LYS A 91 10.75 45.42 8.60
CA LYS A 91 9.90 45.25 9.79
C LYS A 91 9.70 43.79 10.16
N VAL A 92 9.85 43.48 11.44
CA VAL A 92 9.43 42.20 12.05
C VAL A 92 8.26 42.48 12.97
N THR A 93 7.13 41.79 12.76
CA THR A 93 5.97 41.86 13.65
C THR A 93 5.70 40.48 14.20
N VAL A 94 5.81 40.32 15.52
CA VAL A 94 5.35 39.11 16.22
C VAL A 94 3.99 39.41 16.83
N LYS A 95 3.03 38.49 16.71
CA LYS A 95 1.74 38.53 17.38
C LYS A 95 1.59 37.24 18.15
N THR A 96 1.39 37.33 19.46
CA THR A 96 1.16 36.16 20.32
C THR A 96 -0.25 36.22 20.87
N ASP A 97 -1.06 35.22 20.54
CA ASP A 97 -2.37 34.98 21.14
C ASP A 97 -2.19 33.98 22.30
N LEU A 98 -2.17 34.53 23.52
CA LEU A 98 -1.97 33.75 24.75
C LEU A 98 -3.18 32.85 25.07
N VAL A 99 -4.37 33.17 24.54
CA VAL A 99 -5.60 32.39 24.77
C VAL A 99 -5.62 31.18 23.86
N LYS A 100 -5.25 31.36 22.58
CA LYS A 100 -5.16 30.28 21.60
C LYS A 100 -3.83 29.54 21.62
N ARG A 101 -2.86 30.03 22.40
CA ARG A 101 -1.48 29.52 22.47
C ARG A 101 -0.79 29.50 21.10
N THR A 102 -1.08 30.49 20.26
CA THR A 102 -0.48 30.61 18.92
C THR A 102 0.38 31.87 18.85
N SER A 103 1.49 31.79 18.13
CA SER A 103 2.29 32.96 17.76
C SER A 103 2.43 33.04 16.26
N THR A 104 2.25 34.23 15.71
CA THR A 104 2.40 34.53 14.29
C THR A 104 3.55 35.52 14.13
N VAL A 105 4.54 35.16 13.32
CA VAL A 105 5.65 36.05 12.96
C VAL A 105 5.44 36.52 11.53
N SER A 106 5.46 37.82 11.31
CA SER A 106 5.35 38.45 9.99
C SER A 106 6.62 39.25 9.71
N LEU A 107 7.23 39.01 8.55
CA LEU A 107 8.44 39.69 8.09
C LEU A 107 8.10 40.56 6.88
N LYS A 108 8.60 41.81 6.84
CA LYS A 108 8.60 42.65 5.66
C LYS A 108 10.05 42.80 5.18
N ILE A 109 10.35 42.25 4.00
CA ILE A 109 11.67 42.28 3.36
C ILE A 109 11.61 43.29 2.22
N LEU A 110 12.65 44.12 2.08
CA LEU A 110 12.76 45.14 1.05
C LEU A 110 13.01 44.50 -0.32
N GLU A 111 11.95 44.10 -1.02
CA GLU A 111 11.95 44.02 -2.48
C GLU A 111 10.53 44.21 -3.02
N LYS A 112 10.27 45.45 -3.47
CA LYS A 112 9.04 46.01 -4.05
C LYS A 112 7.83 46.13 -3.10
N GLU A 113 7.29 47.34 -3.06
CA GLU A 113 6.04 47.66 -2.38
C GLU A 113 4.90 46.81 -2.96
N GLU A 114 4.24 46.05 -2.09
CA GLU A 114 3.14 45.09 -2.33
C GLU A 114 3.59 43.62 -2.30
N ASP A 115 3.85 43.08 -1.09
CA ASP A 115 3.51 41.70 -0.76
C ASP A 115 3.58 41.48 0.77
N VAL A 116 2.44 41.15 1.39
CA VAL A 116 2.39 40.57 2.74
C VAL A 116 2.34 39.06 2.55
N LEU A 117 3.46 38.38 2.76
CA LEU A 117 3.52 36.93 2.56
C LEU A 117 2.83 36.17 3.69
N SER A 118 1.97 35.22 3.34
CA SER A 118 1.34 34.27 4.28
C SER A 118 2.34 33.19 4.73
N PHE A 119 1.98 32.44 5.78
CA PHE A 119 2.78 31.34 6.30
C PHE A 119 3.07 30.25 5.25
N ASP A 120 2.13 30.01 4.34
CA ASP A 120 2.25 29.01 3.27
C ASP A 120 3.21 29.49 2.16
N GLN A 121 3.25 30.79 1.87
CA GLN A 121 4.18 31.37 0.89
C GLN A 121 5.63 31.40 1.40
N LEU A 122 5.83 31.39 2.71
CA LEU A 122 7.15 31.23 3.34
C LEU A 122 7.62 29.76 3.31
N GLN A 123 6.70 28.80 3.30
CA GLN A 123 7.01 27.37 3.15
C GLN A 123 7.52 27.02 1.75
N GLU A 124 7.01 27.68 0.71
CA GLU A 124 7.44 27.46 -0.68
C GLU A 124 8.87 27.93 -0.97
N LYS A 125 9.44 28.86 -0.17
CA LYS A 125 10.78 29.45 -0.40
C LYS A 125 11.93 28.78 0.37
N ASN A 126 11.70 27.59 0.93
CA ASN A 126 12.62 26.58 1.47
C ASN A 126 14.08 26.98 1.89
N ILE A 127 14.45 26.55 3.11
CA ILE A 127 15.80 26.49 3.73
C ILE A 127 16.15 27.67 4.67
N SER A 128 15.50 27.76 5.84
CA SER A 128 16.13 28.12 7.15
C SER A 128 15.14 28.03 8.33
N PHE A 129 13.83 28.13 8.04
CA PHE A 129 12.75 28.22 9.04
C PHE A 129 12.51 26.95 9.88
N GLN A 130 12.89 25.77 9.37
CA GLN A 130 12.70 24.47 10.05
C GLN A 130 13.51 24.36 11.35
N LYS A 131 14.73 24.93 11.43
CA LYS A 131 15.55 24.84 12.65
C LYS A 131 14.99 25.66 13.82
N ALA A 132 14.37 26.80 13.54
CA ALA A 132 13.78 27.67 14.56
C ALA A 132 12.46 27.09 15.13
N THR A 133 11.66 26.43 14.29
CA THR A 133 10.41 25.77 14.72
C THR A 133 10.65 24.54 15.58
N THR A 134 11.68 23.73 15.28
CA THR A 134 12.04 22.58 16.10
C THR A 134 12.47 22.98 17.53
N GLY A 135 13.24 24.07 17.67
CA GLY A 135 13.65 24.56 18.99
C GLY A 135 12.48 25.06 19.85
N PHE A 136 11.50 25.73 19.24
CA PHE A 136 10.31 26.23 19.93
C PHE A 136 9.36 25.10 20.36
N VAL A 137 9.18 24.07 19.53
CA VAL A 137 8.34 22.91 19.85
C VAL A 137 8.95 22.06 20.98
N GLN A 138 10.27 21.84 20.97
CA GLN A 138 10.98 21.13 22.05
C GLN A 138 10.91 21.88 23.39
N PHE A 139 10.86 23.21 23.36
CA PHE A 139 10.68 24.06 24.53
C PHE A 139 9.26 23.93 25.11
N VAL A 140 8.22 24.02 24.28
CA VAL A 140 6.82 23.85 24.71
C VAL A 140 6.60 22.44 25.28
N ALA A 141 7.20 21.41 24.68
CA ALA A 141 7.15 20.04 25.19
C ALA A 141 7.81 19.89 26.58
N SER A 142 8.98 20.51 26.77
CA SER A 142 9.71 20.49 28.05
C SER A 142 9.01 21.31 29.14
N TYR A 143 8.35 22.41 28.76
CA TYR A 143 7.56 23.25 29.66
C TYR A 143 6.29 22.53 30.12
N LEU A 144 5.52 21.95 29.19
CA LEU A 144 4.30 21.20 29.52
C LEU A 144 4.58 19.99 30.42
N LYS A 145 5.68 19.27 30.19
CA LYS A 145 6.14 18.15 31.04
C LYS A 145 6.47 18.57 32.49
N LYS A 146 6.80 19.85 32.72
CA LYS A 146 7.08 20.38 34.07
C LYS A 146 5.85 20.93 34.78
N THR A 147 4.78 21.25 34.04
CA THR A 147 3.64 21.99 34.58
C THR A 147 2.32 21.21 34.62
N THR A 148 2.24 20.03 33.99
CA THR A 148 1.04 19.18 34.02
C THR A 148 1.39 17.70 34.24
N ASP A 149 0.59 16.96 35.02
CA ASP A 149 0.68 15.49 35.20
C ASP A 149 0.27 14.68 33.95
N LEU A 150 0.06 15.36 32.82
CA LEU A 150 -0.17 14.74 31.53
C LEU A 150 1.19 14.41 30.90
N ASN A 151 1.27 13.29 30.18
CA ASN A 151 2.49 12.84 29.51
C ASN A 151 2.45 13.23 28.01
N PRO A 152 2.82 14.47 27.62
CA PRO A 152 2.76 14.96 26.24
C PRO A 152 3.77 14.27 25.29
N VAL A 153 4.63 13.39 25.83
CA VAL A 153 5.69 12.70 25.07
C VAL A 153 5.11 11.72 24.03
N GLU A 154 3.89 11.21 24.20
CA GLU A 154 3.26 10.34 23.19
C GLU A 154 2.51 11.12 22.09
N GLU A 155 2.04 12.34 22.37
CA GLU A 155 1.30 13.18 21.42
C GLU A 155 2.24 13.95 20.47
N ILE A 156 3.37 14.44 20.98
CA ILE A 156 4.37 15.15 20.16
C ILE A 156 5.22 14.17 19.34
N ARG A 157 5.50 12.95 19.84
CA ARG A 157 6.15 11.88 19.06
C ARG A 157 5.37 11.43 17.82
N PHE A 158 4.06 11.70 17.77
CA PHE A 158 3.24 11.42 16.59
C PHE A 158 3.39 12.49 15.49
N LEU A 159 3.70 13.73 15.87
CA LEU A 159 3.91 14.85 14.94
C LEU A 159 5.38 15.06 14.55
N GLU A 160 6.33 14.66 15.41
CA GLU A 160 7.79 14.85 15.18
C GLU A 160 8.52 13.67 14.55
N ASN A 161 8.00 12.44 14.65
CA ASN A 161 8.53 11.38 13.81
C ASN A 161 8.09 11.72 12.39
N LYS A 162 9.04 11.90 11.46
CA LYS A 162 8.77 11.93 10.02
C LYS A 162 7.97 10.68 9.66
N THR A 163 6.66 10.74 9.81
CA THR A 163 5.74 9.72 9.33
C THR A 163 5.60 10.11 7.88
N VAL A 164 6.39 9.47 7.02
CA VAL A 164 6.21 9.72 5.60
C VAL A 164 4.86 9.12 5.25
N GLY A 165 3.89 10.03 5.13
CA GLY A 165 2.50 9.68 4.98
C GLY A 165 2.23 9.15 3.58
N LEU A 166 1.09 8.47 3.46
CA LEU A 166 0.49 8.10 2.19
C LEU A 166 0.43 9.30 1.20
N ASP A 167 0.26 10.53 1.69
CA ASP A 167 0.20 11.74 0.87
C ASP A 167 1.49 11.99 0.07
N THR A 168 2.66 11.76 0.66
CA THR A 168 3.95 11.89 -0.06
C THR A 168 4.03 10.89 -1.21
N TYR A 169 3.55 9.67 -1.00
CA TYR A 169 3.51 8.68 -2.07
C TYR A 169 2.50 9.07 -3.14
N LYS A 170 1.30 9.54 -2.76
CA LYS A 170 0.30 10.00 -3.73
C LYS A 170 0.86 11.14 -4.59
N GLN A 171 1.57 12.10 -4.01
CA GLN A 171 2.23 13.18 -4.75
C GLN A 171 3.27 12.65 -5.75
N ARG A 172 4.09 11.67 -5.35
CA ARG A 172 5.04 11.02 -6.24
C ARG A 172 4.33 10.30 -7.39
N THR A 173 3.26 9.58 -7.10
CA THR A 173 2.43 8.89 -8.09
C THR A 173 1.83 9.89 -9.09
N VAL A 174 1.34 11.05 -8.64
CA VAL A 174 0.89 12.15 -9.52
C VAL A 174 2.02 12.59 -10.44
N GLN A 175 3.17 12.95 -9.89
CA GLN A 175 4.32 13.42 -10.67
C GLN A 175 4.78 12.39 -11.71
N GLN A 176 4.80 11.11 -11.33
CA GLN A 176 5.13 10.03 -12.25
C GLN A 176 4.12 9.95 -13.39
N LEU A 177 2.81 9.96 -13.09
CA LEU A 177 1.77 9.88 -14.10
C LEU A 177 1.76 11.12 -15.01
N GLU A 178 1.93 12.33 -14.45
CA GLU A 178 2.08 13.56 -15.23
C GLU A 178 3.26 13.48 -16.19
N SER A 179 4.42 13.01 -15.72
CA SER A 179 5.60 12.80 -16.57
C SER A 179 5.33 11.79 -17.69
N ILE A 180 4.66 10.68 -17.37
CA ILE A 180 4.29 9.64 -18.34
C ILE A 180 3.37 10.23 -19.42
N LEU A 181 2.29 10.92 -19.01
CA LEU A 181 1.32 11.51 -19.94
C LEU A 181 1.91 12.65 -20.76
N ALA A 182 2.81 13.46 -20.18
CA ALA A 182 3.50 14.53 -20.91
C ALA A 182 4.36 13.99 -22.05
N GLN A 183 5.08 12.87 -21.83
CA GLN A 183 5.85 12.23 -22.90
C GLN A 183 4.95 11.63 -23.98
N VAL A 184 3.86 10.98 -23.60
CA VAL A 184 2.91 10.40 -24.57
C VAL A 184 2.27 11.46 -25.44
N ARG A 185 1.95 12.63 -24.90
CA ARG A 185 1.43 13.77 -25.68
C ARG A 185 2.41 14.31 -26.73
N GLN A 186 3.71 14.03 -26.59
CA GLN A 186 4.72 14.39 -27.58
C GLN A 186 4.89 13.34 -28.69
N GLN A 187 4.33 12.14 -28.51
CA GLN A 187 4.39 11.08 -29.50
C GLN A 187 3.24 11.21 -30.52
N THR A 188 3.45 10.69 -31.72
CA THR A 188 2.39 10.57 -32.73
C THR A 188 1.23 9.75 -32.17
N ASP A 189 0.00 10.21 -32.37
CA ASP A 189 -1.21 9.44 -32.02
C ASP A 189 -1.15 8.08 -32.72
N PRO A 190 -1.12 6.95 -31.98
CA PRO A 190 -1.02 5.62 -32.57
C PRO A 190 -2.28 5.24 -33.35
N GLY A 191 -3.35 6.05 -33.26
CA GLY A 191 -4.66 5.69 -33.76
C GLY A 191 -5.36 4.70 -32.84
N ILE A 192 -6.63 4.46 -33.13
CA ILE A 192 -7.45 3.48 -32.41
C ILE A 192 -7.30 2.15 -33.15
N ASP A 193 -6.91 1.10 -32.44
CA ASP A 193 -6.84 -0.26 -33.00
C ASP A 193 -8.25 -0.86 -33.23
N GLU A 194 -8.31 -2.02 -33.87
CA GLU A 194 -9.58 -2.71 -34.16
C GLU A 194 -10.36 -3.15 -32.90
N HIS A 195 -9.71 -3.08 -31.73
CA HIS A 195 -10.29 -3.39 -30.42
C HIS A 195 -10.77 -2.14 -29.68
N GLY A 196 -10.70 -0.96 -30.31
CA GLY A 196 -11.14 0.30 -29.72
C GLY A 196 -10.13 0.88 -28.71
N VAL A 197 -8.85 0.52 -28.81
CA VAL A 197 -7.80 0.92 -27.86
C VAL A 197 -6.70 1.73 -28.56
N LYS A 198 -6.28 2.84 -27.96
CA LYS A 198 -5.01 3.50 -28.29
C LYS A 198 -3.90 2.94 -27.42
N ARG A 199 -2.80 2.48 -28.03
CA ARG A 199 -1.71 1.79 -27.32
C ARG A 199 -0.38 2.48 -27.56
N TRP A 200 0.25 2.90 -26.46
CA TRP A 200 1.65 3.31 -26.43
C TRP A 200 2.43 2.24 -25.67
N LYS A 201 3.43 1.62 -26.32
CA LYS A 201 4.21 0.50 -25.78
C LYS A 201 5.70 0.81 -25.77
N ASP A 202 6.40 0.17 -24.84
CA ASP A 202 7.85 0.06 -24.78
C ASP A 202 8.63 1.39 -24.76
N PHE A 203 8.01 2.48 -24.30
CA PHE A 203 8.72 3.73 -24.06
C PHE A 203 9.34 3.75 -22.65
N GLN A 204 10.41 4.53 -22.50
CA GLN A 204 11.21 4.58 -21.29
C GLN A 204 11.00 5.90 -20.55
N VAL A 205 10.45 5.84 -19.33
CA VAL A 205 10.29 7.01 -18.44
C VAL A 205 11.11 6.75 -17.19
N GLY A 206 12.14 7.57 -16.94
CA GLY A 206 13.01 7.39 -15.77
C GLY A 206 13.71 6.02 -15.72
N GLY A 207 13.97 5.40 -16.88
CA GLY A 207 14.55 4.06 -16.99
C GLY A 207 13.57 2.91 -16.73
N GLN A 208 12.28 3.19 -16.59
CA GLN A 208 11.23 2.19 -16.51
C GLN A 208 10.50 2.06 -17.85
N ARG A 209 10.23 0.81 -18.26
CA ARG A 209 9.37 0.50 -19.41
C ARG A 209 7.92 0.83 -19.05
N VAL A 210 7.20 1.50 -19.95
CA VAL A 210 5.81 1.91 -19.73
C VAL A 210 4.90 1.45 -20.87
N GLU A 211 3.70 0.98 -20.53
CA GLU A 211 2.59 0.67 -21.44
C GLU A 211 1.36 1.50 -21.04
N ILE A 212 0.83 2.32 -21.97
CA ILE A 212 -0.43 3.05 -21.78
C ILE A 212 -1.48 2.49 -22.73
N LYS A 213 -2.68 2.28 -22.20
CA LYS A 213 -3.87 1.94 -22.96
C LYS A 213 -4.96 2.95 -22.65
N GLU A 214 -5.42 3.66 -23.68
CA GLU A 214 -6.61 4.49 -23.61
C GLU A 214 -7.75 3.78 -24.32
N PHE A 215 -8.79 3.45 -23.56
CA PHE A 215 -9.94 2.69 -24.00
C PHE A 215 -11.07 3.64 -24.39
N THR A 216 -11.63 3.44 -25.58
CA THR A 216 -12.93 4.04 -25.93
C THR A 216 -14.05 3.37 -25.13
N GLU A 217 -15.24 3.99 -25.05
CA GLU A 217 -16.39 3.41 -24.34
C GLU A 217 -16.80 2.03 -24.89
N GLU A 218 -16.49 1.81 -26.16
CA GLU A 218 -16.79 0.61 -26.93
C GLU A 218 -15.65 -0.41 -26.98
N ALA A 219 -14.53 -0.13 -26.30
CA ALA A 219 -13.33 -0.93 -26.39
C ALA A 219 -13.49 -2.32 -25.78
N TYR A 220 -12.64 -3.25 -26.20
CA TYR A 220 -12.58 -4.57 -25.59
C TYR A 220 -11.16 -4.97 -25.19
N ASN A 221 -11.05 -5.40 -23.93
CA ASN A 221 -9.85 -5.84 -23.25
C ASN A 221 -10.03 -7.26 -22.68
N GLY A 222 -10.95 -8.04 -23.29
CA GLY A 222 -11.09 -9.47 -23.00
C GLY A 222 -10.00 -10.31 -23.67
N PRO A 223 -10.02 -11.63 -23.44
CA PRO A 223 -9.18 -12.60 -24.14
C PRO A 223 -9.18 -12.40 -25.65
N LEU A 224 -7.99 -12.27 -26.20
CA LEU A 224 -7.75 -12.17 -27.62
C LEU A 224 -7.20 -13.49 -28.15
N MET A 225 -7.45 -13.78 -29.42
CA MET A 225 -6.91 -14.98 -30.06
C MET A 225 -5.39 -14.89 -30.21
N GLU A 226 -4.85 -13.67 -30.28
CA GLU A 226 -3.43 -13.37 -30.40
C GLU A 226 -2.68 -13.60 -29.09
N ASP A 227 -3.38 -13.68 -27.95
CA ASP A 227 -2.77 -13.89 -26.64
C ASP A 227 -1.99 -15.22 -26.60
N PHE A 228 -2.58 -16.30 -27.13
CA PHE A 228 -1.91 -17.60 -27.21
C PHE A 228 -0.66 -17.60 -28.13
N LYS A 229 -0.66 -16.76 -29.16
CA LYS A 229 0.52 -16.57 -30.03
C LYS A 229 1.68 -15.95 -29.27
N GLY A 230 1.43 -15.02 -28.34
CA GLY A 230 2.44 -14.47 -27.44
C GLY A 230 3.15 -15.58 -26.64
N ARG A 231 2.38 -16.55 -26.14
CA ARG A 231 2.95 -17.70 -25.41
C ARG A 231 3.82 -18.58 -26.29
N GLN A 232 3.43 -18.83 -27.53
CA GLN A 232 4.27 -19.59 -28.45
C GLN A 232 5.62 -18.91 -28.71
N HIS A 233 5.61 -17.58 -28.84
CA HIS A 233 6.83 -16.80 -28.98
C HIS A 233 7.75 -16.93 -27.77
N LEU A 234 7.20 -17.01 -26.56
CA LEU A 234 7.98 -17.30 -25.34
C LEU A 234 8.60 -18.70 -25.39
N VAL A 235 7.87 -19.73 -25.82
CA VAL A 235 8.42 -21.09 -26.01
C VAL A 235 9.55 -21.08 -27.03
N TYR A 236 9.37 -20.41 -28.17
CA TYR A 236 10.41 -20.26 -29.20
C TYR A 236 11.65 -19.56 -28.64
N ARG A 237 11.48 -18.45 -27.92
CA ARG A 237 12.58 -17.72 -27.26
C ARG A 237 13.30 -18.59 -26.24
N ALA A 238 12.56 -19.30 -25.38
CA ALA A 238 13.11 -20.19 -24.37
C ALA A 238 13.99 -21.28 -24.98
N VAL A 239 13.51 -21.94 -26.04
CA VAL A 239 14.30 -22.95 -26.77
C VAL A 239 15.50 -22.32 -27.46
N ASN A 240 15.35 -21.13 -28.05
CA ASN A 240 16.46 -20.44 -28.69
C ASN A 240 17.55 -20.01 -27.69
N THR A 241 17.17 -19.52 -26.50
CA THR A 241 18.09 -19.23 -25.40
C THR A 241 18.84 -20.49 -24.96
N PHE A 242 18.14 -21.63 -24.86
CA PHE A 242 18.79 -22.91 -24.57
C PHE A 242 19.81 -23.28 -25.65
N LEU A 243 19.45 -23.14 -26.94
CA LEU A 243 20.34 -23.42 -28.06
C LEU A 243 21.61 -22.57 -27.97
N GLU A 244 21.49 -21.26 -27.79
CA GLU A 244 22.63 -20.34 -27.72
C GLU A 244 23.56 -20.68 -26.53
N ASN A 245 22.98 -20.97 -25.37
CA ASN A 245 23.74 -21.33 -24.17
C ASN A 245 24.45 -22.69 -24.29
N ASN A 246 23.98 -23.58 -25.16
CA ASN A 246 24.51 -24.92 -25.36
C ASN A 246 25.14 -25.12 -26.74
N LYS A 247 25.46 -24.04 -27.47
CA LYS A 247 25.91 -24.10 -28.87
C LYS A 247 27.10 -25.04 -29.10
N GLU A 248 27.98 -25.16 -28.11
CA GLU A 248 29.19 -26.01 -28.17
C GLU A 248 28.85 -27.49 -28.00
N ASN A 249 27.72 -27.81 -27.37
CA ASN A 249 27.23 -29.17 -27.14
C ASN A 249 26.22 -29.64 -28.19
N ILE A 250 25.89 -28.80 -29.18
CA ILE A 250 24.90 -29.09 -30.21
C ILE A 250 25.60 -29.35 -31.56
N GLU A 251 25.58 -30.61 -31.97
CA GLU A 251 26.03 -31.02 -33.29
C GLU A 251 25.19 -30.35 -34.38
N ASN A 252 25.84 -29.77 -35.40
CA ASN A 252 25.14 -29.06 -36.47
C ASN A 252 24.21 -27.93 -35.98
N PHE A 253 24.63 -27.15 -34.96
CA PHE A 253 23.88 -26.00 -34.42
C PHE A 253 23.13 -25.16 -35.48
N GLY A 254 23.80 -24.80 -36.58
CA GLY A 254 23.18 -24.01 -37.66
C GLY A 254 21.99 -24.71 -38.37
N LYS A 255 21.98 -26.05 -38.45
CA LYS A 255 20.84 -26.82 -38.96
C LYS A 255 19.69 -26.85 -37.95
N VAL A 256 20.00 -27.04 -36.66
CA VAL A 256 19.00 -27.07 -35.57
C VAL A 256 18.31 -25.72 -35.43
N SER A 257 19.08 -24.63 -35.42
CA SER A 257 18.56 -23.25 -35.37
C SER A 257 17.64 -22.96 -36.57
N LYS A 258 18.05 -23.33 -37.80
CA LYS A 258 17.19 -23.22 -38.99
C LYS A 258 15.92 -24.09 -38.90
N GLY A 259 16.04 -25.29 -38.35
CA GLY A 259 14.91 -26.19 -38.12
C GLY A 259 13.89 -25.58 -37.15
N LEU A 260 14.36 -24.93 -36.09
CA LEU A 260 13.48 -24.24 -35.14
C LEU A 260 12.74 -23.05 -35.79
N VAL A 261 13.42 -22.28 -36.65
CA VAL A 261 12.79 -21.20 -37.44
C VAL A 261 11.72 -21.76 -38.38
N GLU A 262 11.99 -22.88 -39.03
CA GLU A 262 11.02 -23.53 -39.92
C GLU A 262 9.82 -24.10 -39.16
N LEU A 263 10.04 -24.74 -38.00
CA LEU A 263 8.95 -25.17 -37.11
C LEU A 263 8.07 -23.99 -36.68
N ASN A 264 8.69 -22.86 -36.34
CA ASN A 264 7.97 -21.64 -35.97
C ASN A 264 7.10 -21.12 -37.14
N LYS A 265 7.65 -21.11 -38.34
CA LYS A 265 6.92 -20.71 -39.55
C LYS A 265 5.72 -21.62 -39.83
N GLN A 266 5.89 -22.94 -39.69
CA GLN A 266 4.80 -23.90 -39.89
C GLN A 266 3.71 -23.77 -38.81
N PHE A 267 4.10 -23.49 -37.57
CA PHE A 267 3.15 -23.13 -36.52
C PHE A 267 2.33 -21.90 -36.93
N GLU A 268 2.97 -20.82 -37.37
CA GLU A 268 2.31 -19.58 -37.80
C GLU A 268 1.34 -19.79 -38.98
N GLU A 269 1.68 -20.68 -39.92
CA GLU A 269 0.79 -21.04 -41.03
C GLU A 269 -0.44 -21.79 -40.53
N LYS A 270 -0.27 -22.82 -39.69
CA LYS A 270 -1.39 -23.57 -39.11
C LYS A 270 -2.24 -22.73 -38.15
N TYR A 271 -1.63 -21.81 -37.41
CA TYR A 271 -2.33 -20.97 -36.45
C TYR A 271 -3.41 -20.10 -37.11
N LYS A 272 -3.19 -19.69 -38.37
CA LYS A 272 -4.16 -18.92 -39.16
C LYS A 272 -5.46 -19.68 -39.44
N GLU A 273 -5.44 -21.01 -39.39
CA GLU A 273 -6.64 -21.84 -39.54
C GLU A 273 -7.56 -21.79 -38.32
N TYR A 274 -7.04 -21.34 -37.16
CA TYR A 274 -7.73 -21.32 -35.87
C TYR A 274 -7.92 -19.88 -35.37
N GLN A 275 -8.57 -19.05 -36.19
CA GLN A 275 -8.94 -17.67 -35.85
C GLN A 275 -10.45 -17.54 -35.61
N LEU A 276 -10.83 -16.81 -34.56
CA LEU A 276 -12.22 -16.40 -34.32
C LEU A 276 -12.44 -15.00 -34.91
N ASP A 277 -13.65 -14.74 -35.42
CA ASP A 277 -14.07 -13.39 -35.79
C ASP A 277 -14.33 -12.57 -34.51
N TYR A 278 -13.40 -11.67 -34.20
CA TYR A 278 -13.45 -10.81 -33.03
C TYR A 278 -14.70 -9.93 -32.98
N LYS A 279 -15.20 -9.47 -34.15
CA LYS A 279 -16.41 -8.66 -34.22
C LYS A 279 -17.63 -9.47 -33.76
N GLN A 280 -17.69 -10.74 -34.16
CA GLN A 280 -18.73 -11.66 -33.70
C GLN A 280 -18.61 -12.00 -32.21
N MET A 281 -17.40 -12.05 -31.64
CA MET A 281 -17.24 -12.21 -30.18
C MET A 281 -17.76 -10.99 -29.42
N ARG A 282 -17.42 -9.77 -29.89
CA ARG A 282 -17.87 -8.51 -29.30
C ARG A 282 -19.39 -8.36 -29.35
N GLU A 283 -20.01 -8.79 -30.44
CA GLU A 283 -21.47 -8.77 -30.63
C GLU A 283 -22.19 -9.91 -29.90
N GLY A 284 -21.46 -10.77 -29.18
CA GLY A 284 -22.01 -11.93 -28.46
C GLY A 284 -22.57 -13.03 -29.38
N ILE A 285 -22.21 -12.98 -30.66
CA ILE A 285 -22.65 -13.93 -31.71
C ILE A 285 -21.89 -15.26 -31.57
N VAL A 286 -20.62 -15.21 -31.17
CA VAL A 286 -19.83 -16.42 -30.92
C VAL A 286 -20.29 -17.10 -29.64
N ALA A 287 -20.83 -18.33 -29.77
CA ALA A 287 -21.15 -19.16 -28.63
C ALA A 287 -19.88 -19.46 -27.83
N THR A 288 -19.99 -19.45 -26.48
CA THR A 288 -18.87 -19.79 -25.58
C THR A 288 -18.23 -21.14 -25.93
N ASP A 289 -19.02 -22.11 -26.40
CA ASP A 289 -18.52 -23.43 -26.78
C ASP A 289 -17.60 -23.37 -28.01
N HIS A 290 -17.90 -22.51 -28.99
CA HIS A 290 -17.04 -22.30 -30.15
C HIS A 290 -15.73 -21.61 -29.76
N PHE A 291 -15.78 -20.62 -28.88
CA PHE A 291 -14.58 -19.99 -28.31
C PHE A 291 -13.67 -21.02 -27.61
N VAL A 292 -14.27 -21.90 -26.80
CA VAL A 292 -13.58 -22.98 -26.10
C VAL A 292 -12.95 -23.97 -27.07
N GLU A 293 -13.67 -24.35 -28.12
CA GLU A 293 -13.20 -25.29 -29.14
C GLU A 293 -11.96 -24.77 -29.87
N VAL A 294 -12.01 -23.52 -30.37
CA VAL A 294 -10.87 -22.95 -31.11
C VAL A 294 -9.65 -22.75 -30.21
N ASN A 295 -9.84 -22.30 -28.96
CA ASN A 295 -8.71 -22.15 -28.02
C ASN A 295 -8.11 -23.49 -27.58
N GLU A 296 -8.88 -24.57 -27.44
CA GLU A 296 -8.31 -25.90 -27.21
C GLU A 296 -7.41 -26.33 -28.38
N LYS A 297 -7.77 -25.99 -29.63
CA LYS A 297 -6.91 -26.25 -30.81
C LYS A 297 -5.63 -25.44 -30.77
N GLN A 298 -5.69 -24.17 -30.36
CA GLN A 298 -4.50 -23.36 -30.18
C GLN A 298 -3.58 -23.93 -29.08
N VAL A 299 -4.13 -24.35 -27.94
CA VAL A 299 -3.36 -25.02 -26.88
C VAL A 299 -2.70 -26.31 -27.41
N GLU A 300 -3.39 -27.10 -28.24
CA GLU A 300 -2.82 -28.29 -28.90
C GLU A 300 -1.63 -27.94 -29.78
N LEU A 301 -1.78 -26.91 -30.62
CA LEU A 301 -0.71 -26.47 -31.52
C LEU A 301 0.53 -26.01 -30.75
N ILE A 302 0.37 -25.22 -29.69
CA ILE A 302 1.51 -24.72 -28.90
C ILE A 302 2.17 -25.85 -28.14
N ALA A 303 1.37 -26.77 -27.57
CA ALA A 303 1.90 -27.94 -26.89
C ALA A 303 2.69 -28.85 -27.85
N GLN A 304 2.18 -29.06 -29.07
CA GLN A 304 2.89 -29.80 -30.11
C GLN A 304 4.16 -29.08 -30.55
N PHE A 305 4.12 -27.76 -30.71
CA PHE A 305 5.31 -26.95 -31.02
C PHE A 305 6.41 -27.12 -29.97
N ALA A 306 6.05 -27.04 -28.68
CA ALA A 306 7.01 -27.25 -27.58
C ALA A 306 7.63 -28.67 -27.62
N ARG A 307 6.81 -29.69 -27.90
CA ARG A 307 7.25 -31.09 -28.01
C ARG A 307 8.16 -31.32 -29.22
N ASP A 308 7.82 -30.73 -30.35
CA ASP A 308 8.58 -30.82 -31.59
C ASP A 308 9.92 -30.09 -31.48
N ALA A 309 9.93 -28.91 -30.87
CA ALA A 309 11.14 -28.16 -30.58
C ALA A 309 12.06 -28.96 -29.65
N GLN A 310 11.52 -29.54 -28.56
CA GLN A 310 12.27 -30.42 -27.66
C GLN A 310 12.92 -31.59 -28.42
N ALA A 311 12.14 -32.30 -29.24
CA ALA A 311 12.62 -33.44 -30.01
C ALA A 311 13.66 -33.06 -31.07
N LEU A 312 13.52 -31.89 -31.69
CA LEU A 312 14.50 -31.35 -32.63
C LEU A 312 15.85 -31.11 -31.96
N VAL A 313 15.85 -30.49 -30.77
CA VAL A 313 17.08 -30.16 -30.04
C VAL A 313 17.77 -31.41 -29.50
N ASN A 314 17.02 -32.35 -28.90
CA ASN A 314 17.57 -33.57 -28.29
C ASN A 314 18.28 -34.50 -29.27
N LYS A 315 17.96 -34.43 -30.57
CA LYS A 315 18.65 -35.21 -31.60
C LYS A 315 20.09 -34.79 -31.85
N SER A 316 20.39 -33.53 -31.58
CA SER A 316 21.67 -32.92 -31.89
C SER A 316 22.48 -32.61 -30.64
N LEU A 317 21.95 -32.89 -29.45
CA LEU A 317 22.68 -32.78 -28.19
C LEU A 317 23.69 -33.92 -28.07
N SER A 318 24.97 -33.56 -27.97
CA SER A 318 26.07 -34.50 -27.72
C SER A 318 26.08 -35.04 -26.29
N SER A 319 25.50 -34.32 -25.33
CA SER A 319 25.30 -34.76 -23.95
C SER A 319 24.14 -34.02 -23.29
N GLY A 320 23.44 -34.68 -22.37
CA GLY A 320 22.25 -34.13 -21.69
C GLY A 320 20.96 -34.27 -22.50
N GLU A 321 19.89 -33.68 -21.98
CA GLU A 321 18.57 -33.65 -22.61
C GLU A 321 17.90 -32.32 -22.28
N LEU A 322 17.26 -31.68 -23.26
CA LEU A 322 16.26 -30.63 -23.03
C LEU A 322 14.93 -31.29 -22.66
N THR A 323 14.42 -31.05 -21.46
CA THR A 323 13.10 -31.56 -21.04
C THR A 323 12.00 -30.52 -21.26
N ILE A 324 10.73 -30.93 -21.27
CA ILE A 324 9.60 -29.99 -21.27
C ILE A 324 9.60 -29.13 -20.00
N ASP A 325 10.09 -29.66 -18.87
CA ASP A 325 10.25 -28.89 -17.63
C ASP A 325 11.34 -27.82 -17.74
N ASP A 326 12.40 -28.07 -18.51
CA ASP A 326 13.41 -27.06 -18.82
C ASP A 326 12.83 -25.94 -19.68
N ILE A 327 11.99 -26.26 -20.67
CA ILE A 327 11.28 -25.26 -21.49
C ILE A 327 10.38 -24.39 -20.61
N ASP A 328 9.59 -24.98 -19.71
CA ASP A 328 8.74 -24.25 -18.77
C ASP A 328 9.57 -23.35 -17.83
N ARG A 329 10.70 -23.85 -17.31
CA ARG A 329 11.60 -23.03 -16.49
C ARG A 329 12.18 -21.85 -17.28
N LEU A 330 12.68 -22.10 -18.49
CA LEU A 330 13.26 -21.06 -19.36
C LEU A 330 12.21 -20.04 -19.80
N GLU A 331 10.97 -20.46 -20.11
CA GLU A 331 9.83 -19.56 -20.40
C GLU A 331 9.66 -18.55 -19.25
N ARG A 332 9.67 -19.04 -18.01
CA ARG A 332 9.50 -18.19 -16.82
C ARG A 332 10.70 -17.28 -16.57
N GLU A 333 11.92 -17.74 -16.84
CA GLU A 333 13.13 -16.93 -16.75
C GLU A 333 13.16 -15.82 -17.80
N GLU A 334 12.67 -16.07 -19.02
CA GLU A 334 12.49 -15.04 -20.04
C GLU A 334 11.47 -13.99 -19.60
N ILE A 335 10.31 -14.40 -19.07
CA ILE A 335 9.31 -13.47 -18.49
C ILE A 335 9.94 -12.60 -17.40
N ALA A 336 10.70 -13.21 -16.48
CA ALA A 336 11.35 -12.49 -15.39
C ALA A 336 12.42 -11.52 -15.91
N ARG A 337 13.15 -11.88 -16.97
CA ARG A 337 14.19 -11.05 -17.58
C ARG A 337 13.61 -9.86 -18.33
N GLU A 338 12.51 -10.05 -19.07
CA GLU A 338 11.79 -8.95 -19.71
C GLU A 338 11.25 -7.96 -18.67
N GLY A 339 10.96 -8.46 -17.47
CA GLY A 339 10.43 -7.68 -16.38
C GLY A 339 9.03 -7.16 -16.70
N ARG A 340 8.48 -6.39 -15.77
CA ARG A 340 7.14 -5.85 -15.91
C ARG A 340 7.19 -4.35 -16.23
N PRO A 341 6.40 -3.85 -17.20
CA PRO A 341 6.30 -2.41 -17.39
C PRO A 341 5.39 -1.77 -16.33
N VAL A 342 5.53 -0.46 -16.15
CA VAL A 342 4.45 0.36 -15.59
C VAL A 342 3.28 0.30 -16.56
N VAL A 343 2.09 0.00 -16.05
CA VAL A 343 0.88 -0.09 -16.88
C VAL A 343 -0.08 0.99 -16.46
N VAL A 344 -0.56 1.79 -17.40
CA VAL A 344 -1.60 2.79 -17.19
C VAL A 344 -2.78 2.49 -18.11
N ASN A 345 -3.94 2.21 -17.53
CA ASN A 345 -5.19 2.02 -18.26
C ASN A 345 -6.10 3.22 -18.00
N ILE A 346 -6.54 3.88 -19.07
CA ILE A 346 -7.36 5.08 -19.04
C ILE A 346 -8.70 4.78 -19.72
N PHE A 347 -9.80 5.08 -19.05
CA PHE A 347 -11.14 4.78 -19.55
C PHE A 347 -12.18 5.77 -19.02
N THR A 348 -13.36 5.80 -19.65
CA THR A 348 -14.45 6.71 -19.28
C THR A 348 -15.66 5.93 -18.79
N VAL A 349 -16.30 6.41 -17.73
CA VAL A 349 -17.59 5.92 -17.25
C VAL A 349 -18.48 7.12 -17.02
N LYS A 350 -19.65 7.17 -17.68
CA LYS A 350 -20.61 8.29 -17.58
C LYS A 350 -19.98 9.67 -17.78
N GLY A 351 -19.09 9.80 -18.77
CA GLY A 351 -18.39 11.05 -19.07
C GLY A 351 -17.24 11.40 -18.11
N GLN A 352 -17.08 10.72 -16.97
CA GLN A 352 -15.93 10.89 -16.09
C GLN A 352 -14.77 9.99 -16.53
N LYS A 353 -13.59 10.59 -16.71
CA LYS A 353 -12.36 9.88 -17.06
C LYS A 353 -11.66 9.35 -15.80
N PHE A 354 -11.32 8.07 -15.83
CA PHE A 354 -10.62 7.34 -14.78
C PHE A 354 -9.29 6.79 -15.30
N PHE A 355 -8.36 6.54 -14.38
CA PHE A 355 -7.16 5.76 -14.65
C PHE A 355 -6.97 4.67 -13.59
N SER A 356 -6.43 3.54 -14.03
CA SER A 356 -5.85 2.49 -13.19
C SER A 356 -4.37 2.38 -13.55
N MET A 357 -3.49 2.38 -12.56
CA MET A 357 -2.05 2.30 -12.76
C MET A 357 -1.43 1.22 -11.89
N GLN A 358 -0.45 0.50 -12.43
CA GLN A 358 0.43 -0.36 -11.64
C GLN A 358 1.89 -0.09 -11.95
N THR A 359 2.65 0.14 -10.88
CA THR A 359 4.08 0.43 -10.93
C THR A 359 4.83 -0.70 -10.22
N PRO A 360 5.78 -1.39 -10.89
CA PRO A 360 6.75 -2.26 -10.22
C PRO A 360 7.54 -1.51 -9.13
N GLU A 361 7.59 -2.04 -7.91
CA GLU A 361 8.17 -1.32 -6.74
C GLU A 361 9.53 -1.86 -6.26
N SER A 362 9.98 -3.02 -6.73
CA SER A 362 11.19 -3.66 -6.20
C SER A 362 12.46 -2.86 -6.54
N LYS A 363 13.19 -2.34 -5.55
CA LYS A 363 14.47 -1.64 -5.73
C LYS A 363 15.64 -2.38 -5.05
N ASP A 364 16.84 -2.27 -5.60
CA ASP A 364 18.05 -2.73 -4.93
C ASP A 364 18.54 -1.74 -3.85
N ASP A 365 19.60 -2.10 -3.11
CA ASP A 365 20.21 -1.25 -2.07
C ASP A 365 20.76 0.09 -2.62
N GLN A 366 20.97 0.19 -3.94
CA GLN A 366 21.37 1.41 -4.64
C GLN A 366 20.16 2.24 -5.11
N GLY A 367 18.93 1.78 -4.85
CA GLY A 367 17.68 2.41 -5.27
C GLY A 367 17.30 2.14 -6.72
N LYS A 368 17.99 1.23 -7.42
CA LYS A 368 17.70 0.90 -8.82
C LYS A 368 16.54 -0.09 -8.91
N SER A 369 15.63 0.17 -9.85
CA SER A 369 14.52 -0.75 -10.12
C SER A 369 15.05 -2.13 -10.52
N THR A 370 14.49 -3.17 -9.92
CA THR A 370 14.77 -4.57 -10.23
C THR A 370 13.57 -5.20 -10.95
N PRO A 371 13.78 -6.17 -11.85
CA PRO A 371 12.67 -6.84 -12.52
C PRO A 371 11.72 -7.50 -11.51
N THR A 372 10.42 -7.32 -11.71
CA THR A 372 9.42 -8.01 -10.90
C THR A 372 9.49 -9.52 -11.13
N ILE A 373 9.47 -10.28 -10.04
CA ILE A 373 9.40 -11.74 -10.12
C ILE A 373 7.97 -12.14 -10.57
N PRO A 374 7.82 -12.93 -11.65
CA PRO A 374 6.50 -13.40 -12.07
C PRO A 374 5.94 -14.42 -11.06
N SER A 375 4.61 -14.56 -11.00
CA SER A 375 3.96 -15.50 -10.07
C SER A 375 4.35 -16.97 -10.29
N THR A 376 4.91 -17.28 -11.46
CA THR A 376 5.36 -18.60 -11.89
C THR A 376 6.75 -18.95 -11.34
N LEU A 377 7.56 -17.97 -10.90
CA LEU A 377 8.84 -18.16 -10.21
C LEU A 377 8.68 -17.87 -8.72
N ARG A 378 8.62 -18.92 -7.90
CA ARG A 378 8.39 -18.81 -6.43
C ARG A 378 9.27 -19.76 -5.63
N ASP A 379 10.45 -20.04 -6.17
CA ASP A 379 11.52 -20.90 -5.65
C ASP A 379 12.76 -20.09 -5.21
N GLN A 380 12.68 -18.76 -5.31
CA GLN A 380 13.78 -17.82 -4.98
C GLN A 380 13.29 -16.69 -4.05
N PRO A 381 14.20 -15.96 -3.37
CA PRO A 381 13.81 -14.78 -2.59
C PRO A 381 13.22 -13.68 -3.48
N GLY A 382 12.45 -12.78 -2.86
CA GLY A 382 11.72 -11.70 -3.51
C GLY A 382 10.21 -11.92 -3.52
N LEU A 383 9.48 -10.83 -3.75
CA LEU A 383 8.02 -10.82 -3.80
C LEU A 383 7.55 -10.93 -5.25
N ALA A 384 6.85 -12.01 -5.58
CA ALA A 384 6.24 -12.15 -6.91
C ALA A 384 5.05 -11.18 -7.08
N ASN A 385 4.86 -10.68 -8.31
CA ASN A 385 3.83 -9.69 -8.66
C ASN A 385 3.81 -8.46 -7.73
N TYR A 386 4.99 -8.01 -7.29
CA TYR A 386 5.11 -6.88 -6.38
C TYR A 386 5.00 -5.54 -7.10
N VAL A 387 3.89 -4.83 -6.82
CA VAL A 387 3.52 -3.56 -7.45
C VAL A 387 2.88 -2.61 -6.46
N ALA A 388 3.02 -1.31 -6.70
CA ALA A 388 2.07 -0.31 -6.22
C ALA A 388 0.90 -0.24 -7.20
N THR A 389 -0.32 -0.31 -6.68
CA THR A 389 -1.55 -0.07 -7.45
C THR A 389 -2.07 1.33 -7.14
N SER A 390 -2.52 2.05 -8.15
CA SER A 390 -3.10 3.38 -8.01
C SER A 390 -4.33 3.54 -8.87
N PHE A 391 -5.30 4.30 -8.39
CA PHE A 391 -6.53 4.60 -9.13
C PHE A 391 -7.01 6.00 -8.80
N GLY A 392 -7.64 6.65 -9.79
CA GLY A 392 -8.36 7.89 -9.55
C GLY A 392 -8.87 8.52 -10.85
N THR A 393 -9.06 9.83 -10.83
CA THR A 393 -9.70 10.58 -11.91
C THR A 393 -8.71 11.46 -12.68
N ILE A 394 -9.05 11.69 -13.95
CA ILE A 394 -8.44 12.72 -14.80
C ILE A 394 -9.54 13.73 -15.11
N SER A 395 -9.36 14.98 -14.73
CA SER A 395 -10.33 16.06 -15.01
C SER A 395 -10.26 16.52 -16.47
N GLU A 396 -11.22 17.34 -16.89
CA GLU A 396 -11.23 17.93 -18.24
C GLU A 396 -9.98 18.77 -18.52
N ASP A 397 -9.53 19.55 -17.53
CA ASP A 397 -8.29 20.32 -17.56
C ASP A 397 -7.02 19.48 -17.34
N GLN A 398 -7.15 18.15 -17.39
CA GLN A 398 -6.06 17.17 -17.31
C GLN A 398 -5.35 17.10 -15.95
N GLN A 399 -5.95 17.60 -14.88
CA GLN A 399 -5.46 17.39 -13.52
C GLN A 399 -5.70 15.93 -13.09
N ILE A 400 -4.72 15.38 -12.40
CA ILE A 400 -4.76 14.01 -11.88
C ILE A 400 -5.10 14.06 -10.40
N ASN A 401 -6.08 13.26 -9.99
CA ASN A 401 -6.38 13.03 -8.58
C ASN A 401 -6.19 11.55 -8.24
N ILE A 402 -5.41 11.25 -7.18
CA ILE A 402 -5.16 9.87 -6.73
C ILE A 402 -6.12 9.52 -5.59
N ASP A 403 -7.18 8.78 -5.93
CA ASP A 403 -8.20 8.36 -4.97
C ASP A 403 -7.74 7.14 -4.16
N HIS A 404 -7.01 6.22 -4.78
CA HIS A 404 -6.49 5.00 -4.16
C HIS A 404 -4.99 4.82 -4.42
N LEU A 405 -4.24 4.42 -3.39
CA LEU A 405 -2.86 3.94 -3.49
C LEU A 405 -2.60 2.83 -2.46
N ALA A 406 -2.10 1.68 -2.93
CA ALA A 406 -1.73 0.56 -2.07
C ALA A 406 -0.63 -0.32 -2.67
N VAL A 407 -0.09 -1.22 -1.86
CA VAL A 407 0.91 -2.21 -2.26
C VAL A 407 0.26 -3.58 -2.43
N ARG A 408 0.57 -4.26 -3.53
CA ARG A 408 0.10 -5.61 -3.83
C ARG A 408 1.26 -6.53 -4.18
N HIS A 409 1.24 -7.74 -3.63
CA HIS A 409 2.29 -8.73 -3.87
C HIS A 409 1.81 -10.15 -3.51
N SER A 410 2.66 -11.14 -3.76
CA SER A 410 2.46 -12.53 -3.32
C SER A 410 2.83 -12.71 -1.84
N SER A 411 2.49 -13.83 -1.22
CA SER A 411 2.90 -14.11 0.17
C SER A 411 4.40 -13.94 0.36
N TYR A 412 4.83 -13.44 1.53
CA TYR A 412 6.24 -13.22 1.84
C TYR A 412 7.12 -14.47 1.69
N GLY A 413 6.61 -15.66 2.02
CA GLY A 413 7.36 -16.91 1.83
C GLY A 413 7.22 -17.47 0.40
N PRO A 414 8.32 -17.72 -0.33
CA PRO A 414 8.28 -18.35 -1.65
C PRO A 414 7.87 -19.83 -1.54
N ILE A 415 6.71 -20.17 -2.09
CA ILE A 415 6.02 -21.45 -1.81
C ILE A 415 6.72 -22.69 -2.38
N ALA A 416 7.55 -22.54 -3.40
CA ALA A 416 8.24 -23.65 -4.06
C ALA A 416 9.57 -24.01 -3.37
N VAL A 417 10.03 -23.23 -2.39
CA VAL A 417 11.19 -23.57 -1.57
C VAL A 417 10.80 -24.67 -0.58
N GLU A 418 11.40 -25.85 -0.69
CA GLU A 418 11.08 -27.01 0.17
C GLU A 418 11.57 -26.85 1.62
N ASP A 419 12.75 -26.25 1.82
CA ASP A 419 13.34 -26.03 3.15
C ASP A 419 12.55 -24.96 3.93
N ASP A 420 11.88 -25.39 4.99
CA ASP A 420 11.06 -24.55 5.88
C ASP A 420 11.85 -23.39 6.52
N SER A 421 13.08 -23.64 6.96
CA SER A 421 13.91 -22.63 7.63
C SER A 421 14.41 -21.61 6.62
N LEU A 422 14.76 -22.05 5.42
CA LEU A 422 15.10 -21.15 4.33
C LEU A 422 13.92 -20.30 3.88
N ARG A 423 12.75 -20.92 3.69
CA ARG A 423 11.54 -20.20 3.27
C ARG A 423 11.13 -19.13 4.28
N GLN A 424 11.33 -19.39 5.58
CA GLN A 424 11.14 -18.40 6.65
C GLN A 424 12.19 -17.28 6.62
N ALA A 425 13.46 -17.59 6.33
CA ALA A 425 14.50 -16.58 6.12
C ALA A 425 14.15 -15.65 4.96
N TYR A 426 13.71 -16.21 3.82
CA TYR A 426 13.24 -15.43 2.67
C TYR A 426 12.01 -14.59 2.99
N ALA A 427 11.06 -15.08 3.78
CA ALA A 427 9.91 -14.28 4.21
C ALA A 427 10.33 -13.03 5.01
N ILE A 428 11.29 -13.17 5.93
CA ILE A 428 11.87 -12.06 6.70
C ILE A 428 12.60 -11.09 5.78
N LYS A 429 13.42 -11.60 4.86
CA LYS A 429 14.13 -10.79 3.84
C LYS A 429 13.16 -10.00 2.97
N ASN A 430 12.04 -10.61 2.57
CA ASN A 430 11.02 -9.98 1.74
C ASN A 430 10.25 -8.87 2.49
N VAL A 431 9.97 -9.02 3.79
CA VAL A 431 9.42 -7.90 4.60
C VAL A 431 10.44 -6.76 4.69
N LYS A 432 11.72 -7.09 4.88
CA LYS A 432 12.82 -6.11 4.92
C LYS A 432 12.96 -5.35 3.59
N GLN A 433 12.82 -6.04 2.48
CA GLN A 433 12.81 -5.45 1.14
C GLN A 433 11.64 -4.47 0.99
N LEU A 434 10.42 -4.89 1.32
CA LEU A 434 9.25 -4.00 1.33
C LEU A 434 9.50 -2.75 2.20
N MET A 435 10.06 -2.91 3.40
CA MET A 435 10.40 -1.77 4.26
C MET A 435 11.42 -0.84 3.59
N THR A 436 12.38 -1.41 2.86
CA THR A 436 13.41 -0.66 2.11
C THR A 436 12.79 0.13 0.97
N ASP A 437 11.89 -0.49 0.20
CA ASP A 437 11.20 0.15 -0.93
C ASP A 437 10.29 1.27 -0.45
N LEU A 438 9.52 1.02 0.61
CA LEU A 438 8.70 2.05 1.26
C LEU A 438 9.57 3.18 1.83
N ALA A 439 10.62 2.86 2.58
CA ALA A 439 11.52 3.90 3.11
C ALA A 439 12.24 4.69 2.00
N SER A 440 12.59 4.04 0.89
CA SER A 440 13.22 4.68 -0.28
C SER A 440 12.27 5.68 -0.92
N ALA A 441 11.03 5.27 -1.20
CA ALA A 441 9.99 6.16 -1.73
C ALA A 441 9.69 7.33 -0.77
N ALA A 442 9.75 7.06 0.52
CA ALA A 442 9.51 8.04 1.56
C ALA A 442 10.61 9.12 1.69
N LEU A 443 11.84 8.77 1.35
CA LEU A 443 13.03 9.62 1.51
C LEU A 443 13.50 10.25 0.18
N GLU A 444 12.84 9.95 -0.94
CA GLU A 444 13.21 10.49 -2.25
C GLU A 444 13.15 12.02 -2.23
N GLY A 445 14.28 12.67 -2.56
CA GLY A 445 14.42 14.13 -2.52
C GLY A 445 14.65 14.75 -1.14
N GLN A 446 14.75 13.96 -0.05
CA GLN A 446 15.06 14.46 1.29
C GLN A 446 16.51 14.17 1.71
N GLU A 447 17.28 15.21 2.05
CA GLU A 447 18.59 15.04 2.70
C GLU A 447 18.42 14.92 4.22
N GLY A 448 18.58 13.70 4.73
CA GLY A 448 18.64 13.40 6.17
C GLY A 448 17.29 13.35 6.89
N GLY A 449 17.28 12.73 8.08
CA GLY A 449 16.16 12.82 9.02
C GLY A 449 15.79 11.54 9.78
N ALA A 450 16.36 10.38 9.45
CA ALA A 450 16.11 9.14 10.19
C ALA A 450 17.38 8.72 10.96
N SER A 451 17.29 8.61 12.27
CA SER A 451 18.36 8.16 13.16
C SER A 451 17.85 7.04 14.07
N GLU A 452 18.73 6.37 14.81
CA GLU A 452 18.31 5.32 15.73
C GLU A 452 17.31 5.81 16.79
N ASP A 453 17.54 7.02 17.32
CA ASP A 453 16.67 7.68 18.30
C ASP A 453 15.38 8.25 17.68
N HIS A 454 15.45 8.61 16.39
CA HIS A 454 14.34 9.15 15.61
C HIS A 454 14.18 8.38 14.29
N PRO A 455 13.70 7.12 14.35
CA PRO A 455 13.61 6.28 13.17
C PRO A 455 12.45 6.71 12.28
N LEU A 456 12.60 6.52 10.97
CA LEU A 456 11.50 6.64 10.02
C LEU A 456 10.45 5.57 10.36
N THR A 457 9.24 5.98 10.73
CA THR A 457 8.17 5.02 11.04
C THR A 457 7.37 4.72 9.78
N ILE A 458 7.26 3.44 9.42
CA ILE A 458 6.44 2.96 8.31
C ILE A 458 5.12 2.43 8.88
N PRO A 459 4.00 3.14 8.68
CA PRO A 459 2.68 2.74 9.17
C PRO A 459 2.00 1.79 8.16
N LEU A 460 2.27 0.48 8.28
CA LEU A 460 1.79 -0.55 7.34
C LEU A 460 0.56 -1.30 7.89
N ARG A 461 -0.46 -1.51 7.06
CA ARG A 461 -1.67 -2.26 7.44
C ARG A 461 -1.97 -3.33 6.38
N SER A 462 -1.88 -4.59 6.79
CA SER A 462 -1.85 -5.73 5.86
C SER A 462 -3.13 -6.55 5.89
N MET A 463 -3.72 -6.81 4.71
CA MET A 463 -4.77 -7.80 4.53
C MET A 463 -4.23 -9.04 3.80
N MET A 464 -4.07 -10.14 4.53
CA MET A 464 -3.74 -11.45 3.97
C MET A 464 -5.02 -12.10 3.44
N LEU A 465 -5.02 -12.47 2.16
CA LEU A 465 -6.16 -13.14 1.50
C LEU A 465 -5.92 -14.65 1.38
N LEU A 466 -5.18 -15.24 2.31
CA LEU A 466 -4.80 -16.65 2.27
C LEU A 466 -5.96 -17.54 2.73
N THR A 467 -5.99 -18.76 2.21
CA THR A 467 -7.02 -19.77 2.42
C THR A 467 -6.45 -20.92 3.28
N PRO A 468 -6.18 -20.71 4.58
CA PRO A 468 -5.64 -21.75 5.45
C PRO A 468 -6.70 -22.84 5.68
N LEU A 469 -6.56 -23.98 5.03
CA LEU A 469 -7.51 -25.09 5.21
C LEU A 469 -7.09 -25.96 6.40
N LYS A 470 -7.91 -25.98 7.45
CA LYS A 470 -7.77 -26.98 8.55
C LYS A 470 -7.92 -28.44 8.04
N GLY A 471 -8.42 -28.61 6.80
CA GLY A 471 -8.64 -29.89 6.12
C GLY A 471 -7.69 -30.23 4.96
N ASP A 472 -6.61 -29.45 4.73
CA ASP A 472 -5.66 -29.67 3.62
C ASP A 472 -5.09 -31.11 3.64
N ARG A 473 -4.86 -31.69 4.83
CA ARG A 473 -4.46 -33.10 5.00
C ARG A 473 -5.58 -34.12 4.81
N TYR A 474 -6.83 -33.77 5.07
CA TYR A 474 -7.92 -34.76 5.19
C TYR A 474 -8.79 -34.83 3.93
N TYR A 475 -9.07 -33.69 3.30
CA TYR A 475 -9.93 -33.62 2.11
C TYR A 475 -9.15 -33.78 0.79
N ARG A 476 -7.98 -33.15 0.61
CA ARG A 476 -7.18 -33.33 -0.62
C ARG A 476 -6.58 -34.73 -0.73
N ASN A 477 -6.08 -35.29 0.38
CA ASN A 477 -5.58 -36.66 0.41
C ASN A 477 -6.68 -37.71 0.11
N ARG A 478 -7.92 -37.49 0.57
CA ARG A 478 -9.05 -38.37 0.23
C ARG A 478 -9.58 -38.18 -1.19
N LYS A 479 -9.72 -36.94 -1.68
CA LYS A 479 -10.22 -36.68 -3.06
C LYS A 479 -9.24 -37.14 -4.14
N ARG A 480 -7.93 -37.15 -3.88
CA ARG A 480 -6.89 -37.55 -4.85
C ARG A 480 -6.33 -38.96 -4.64
N PHE A 481 -6.85 -39.73 -3.67
CA PHE A 481 -6.32 -41.06 -3.30
C PHE A 481 -4.80 -41.10 -3.12
N VAL A 482 -4.18 -40.00 -2.68
CA VAL A 482 -2.73 -39.93 -2.50
C VAL A 482 -2.40 -40.48 -1.12
N ALA A 483 -1.79 -41.66 -1.07
CA ALA A 483 -1.17 -42.20 0.13
C ALA A 483 0.11 -41.41 0.44
N GLY A 484 0.00 -40.40 1.31
CA GLY A 484 1.13 -39.57 1.72
C GLY A 484 0.68 -38.24 2.34
N LYS A 485 1.53 -37.63 3.18
CA LYS A 485 1.34 -36.23 3.58
C LYS A 485 1.71 -35.38 2.36
N TRP A 486 0.77 -34.67 1.77
CA TRP A 486 1.10 -33.65 0.79
C TRP A 486 1.99 -32.59 1.48
N THR A 487 3.24 -32.41 1.02
CA THR A 487 4.29 -31.60 1.65
C THR A 487 4.57 -30.28 0.93
N GLY A 488 4.09 -30.08 -0.30
CA GLY A 488 4.26 -28.84 -1.05
C GLY A 488 2.96 -28.05 -1.14
N GLU A 489 3.00 -26.75 -0.85
CA GLU A 489 1.92 -25.75 -1.06
C GLU A 489 0.73 -25.73 -0.07
N SER A 490 0.96 -25.54 1.23
CA SER A 490 -0.13 -25.13 2.14
C SER A 490 -0.17 -23.62 2.35
N GLU A 491 -1.26 -22.96 1.96
CA GLU A 491 -1.49 -21.54 2.31
C GLU A 491 -1.55 -21.32 3.83
N THR A 492 -1.77 -22.39 4.62
CA THR A 492 -1.61 -22.38 6.09
C THR A 492 -0.17 -22.06 6.50
N GLN A 493 0.80 -22.60 5.78
CA GLN A 493 2.22 -22.37 6.05
C GLN A 493 2.60 -20.94 5.62
N GLN A 494 2.16 -20.49 4.45
CA GLN A 494 2.35 -19.11 4.00
C GLN A 494 1.77 -18.09 5.00
N LEU A 495 0.61 -18.37 5.61
CA LEU A 495 0.03 -17.53 6.66
C LEU A 495 0.95 -17.45 7.88
N LYS A 496 1.44 -18.60 8.36
CA LYS A 496 2.32 -18.67 9.53
C LYS A 496 3.64 -17.95 9.29
N GLU A 497 4.24 -18.14 8.12
CA GLU A 497 5.52 -17.56 7.74
C GLU A 497 5.41 -16.05 7.54
N SER A 498 4.36 -15.60 6.83
CA SER A 498 4.08 -14.17 6.64
C SER A 498 3.83 -13.46 7.96
N ALA A 499 2.98 -14.02 8.84
CA ALA A 499 2.70 -13.44 10.15
C ALA A 499 3.93 -13.45 11.07
N LEU A 500 4.79 -14.49 10.99
CA LEU A 500 6.05 -14.53 11.73
C LEU A 500 7.01 -13.44 11.22
N ALA A 501 7.17 -13.29 9.91
CA ALA A 501 8.06 -12.30 9.31
C ALA A 501 7.65 -10.87 9.70
N LEU A 502 6.36 -10.53 9.56
CA LEU A 502 5.83 -9.24 10.04
C LEU A 502 6.05 -9.06 11.55
N THR A 503 5.82 -10.11 12.34
CA THR A 503 6.08 -10.07 13.79
C THR A 503 7.54 -9.79 14.11
N VAL A 504 8.49 -10.43 13.41
CA VAL A 504 9.93 -10.26 13.64
C VAL A 504 10.38 -8.83 13.37
N MET A 505 9.79 -8.16 12.38
CA MET A 505 10.12 -6.77 12.03
C MET A 505 9.36 -5.71 12.85
N ARG A 506 8.14 -6.03 13.31
CA ARG A 506 7.28 -5.09 14.05
C ARG A 506 7.92 -4.58 15.34
N ASP A 507 7.75 -3.27 15.58
CA ASP A 507 8.11 -2.56 16.82
C ASP A 507 9.61 -2.53 17.15
N ARG A 508 10.48 -2.80 16.16
CA ARG A 508 11.94 -2.70 16.26
C ARG A 508 12.47 -1.58 15.38
N VAL A 509 13.58 -0.97 15.80
CA VAL A 509 14.36 -0.07 14.96
C VAL A 509 15.35 -0.94 14.19
N ILE A 510 15.34 -0.83 12.86
CA ILE A 510 16.09 -1.67 11.95
C ILE A 510 16.92 -0.76 11.04
N PRO A 511 18.25 -0.94 10.96
CA PRO A 511 19.07 -0.25 9.97
C PRO A 511 18.86 -0.89 8.59
N LEU A 512 18.53 -0.07 7.59
CA LEU A 512 18.40 -0.46 6.19
C LEU A 512 19.41 0.31 5.33
N GLN A 513 19.91 -0.30 4.27
CA GLN A 513 20.70 0.41 3.25
C GLN A 513 19.76 0.92 2.17
N ILE A 514 19.73 2.25 1.98
CA ILE A 514 18.86 2.92 1.02
C ILE A 514 19.70 3.95 0.27
N ASN A 515 19.80 3.79 -1.05
CA ASN A 515 20.59 4.69 -1.91
C ASN A 515 22.04 4.83 -1.41
N GLY A 516 22.64 3.72 -0.95
CA GLY A 516 24.00 3.69 -0.37
C GLY A 516 24.16 4.36 1.00
N ARG A 517 23.07 4.72 1.69
CA ARG A 517 23.08 5.31 3.04
C ARG A 517 22.37 4.40 4.03
N THR A 518 22.83 4.39 5.29
CA THR A 518 22.11 3.70 6.37
C THR A 518 20.95 4.56 6.86
N VAL A 519 19.74 4.00 6.84
CA VAL A 519 18.50 4.63 7.30
C VAL A 519 17.91 3.76 8.41
N PHE A 520 17.57 4.37 9.54
CA PHE A 520 16.93 3.67 10.65
C PHE A 520 15.41 3.71 10.49
N VAL A 521 14.79 2.54 10.41
CA VAL A 521 13.37 2.39 10.12
C VAL A 521 12.69 1.60 11.22
N LYS A 522 11.46 1.99 11.57
CA LYS A 522 10.60 1.25 12.50
C LYS A 522 9.30 0.87 11.80
N LEU A 523 9.00 -0.42 11.76
CA LEU A 523 7.74 -0.91 11.22
C LEU A 523 6.64 -0.85 12.29
N ASP A 524 5.64 0.01 12.07
CA ASP A 524 4.35 -0.04 12.77
C ASP A 524 3.37 -0.83 11.91
N SER A 525 3.26 -2.15 12.14
CA SER A 525 2.42 -3.05 11.36
C SER A 525 1.25 -3.63 12.15
N SER A 526 0.06 -3.62 11.55
CA SER A 526 -1.08 -4.48 11.93
C SER A 526 -1.49 -5.35 10.75
N TYR A 527 -2.01 -6.54 11.00
CA TYR A 527 -2.40 -7.46 9.93
C TYR A 527 -3.56 -8.38 10.31
N MET A 528 -4.35 -8.76 9.31
CA MET A 528 -5.45 -9.73 9.40
C MET A 528 -5.37 -10.75 8.27
N ASN A 529 -6.00 -11.92 8.44
CA ASN A 529 -6.21 -12.89 7.37
C ASN A 529 -7.70 -13.17 7.16
N LEU A 530 -8.22 -12.76 6.00
CA LEU A 530 -9.57 -13.07 5.56
C LEU A 530 -9.54 -13.47 4.08
N GLY A 531 -9.31 -14.76 3.83
CA GLY A 531 -9.38 -15.30 2.47
C GLY A 531 -10.81 -15.25 1.91
N ALA A 532 -10.90 -15.12 0.59
CA ALA A 532 -12.17 -14.84 -0.09
C ALA A 532 -12.77 -16.03 -0.86
N ASN A 533 -12.06 -17.15 -0.98
CA ASN A 533 -12.59 -18.35 -1.61
C ASN A 533 -13.63 -19.03 -0.70
N LYS A 534 -14.57 -19.81 -1.26
CA LYS A 534 -15.65 -20.49 -0.52
C LYS A 534 -15.18 -21.18 0.77
N GLU A 535 -14.06 -21.88 0.72
CA GLU A 535 -13.52 -22.57 1.90
C GLU A 535 -12.90 -21.62 2.92
N ALA A 536 -12.19 -20.57 2.46
CA ALA A 536 -11.55 -19.57 3.32
C ALA A 536 -12.58 -18.69 4.04
N ALA A 537 -13.57 -18.23 3.27
CA ALA A 537 -14.71 -17.46 3.72
C ALA A 537 -15.68 -18.29 4.57
N ARG A 538 -15.49 -19.61 4.60
CA ARG A 538 -16.31 -20.57 5.36
C ARG A 538 -17.80 -20.48 4.95
N MET A 539 -18.02 -20.43 3.65
CA MET A 539 -19.35 -20.40 3.05
C MET A 539 -20.02 -21.79 3.15
N GLY A 540 -21.32 -21.81 3.42
CA GLY A 540 -22.11 -23.04 3.49
C GLY A 540 -21.58 -24.07 4.49
N VAL A 541 -21.32 -25.31 4.03
CA VAL A 541 -20.87 -26.42 4.89
C VAL A 541 -19.53 -26.17 5.58
N PHE A 542 -18.65 -25.35 4.98
CA PHE A 542 -17.35 -24.98 5.56
C PHE A 542 -17.50 -24.03 6.77
N GLY A 543 -18.65 -23.35 6.88
CA GLY A 543 -19.05 -22.56 8.05
C GLY A 543 -18.97 -23.32 9.36
N LYS A 544 -19.17 -24.64 9.33
CA LYS A 544 -19.14 -25.51 10.51
C LYS A 544 -17.73 -25.86 10.99
N ILE A 545 -16.70 -25.68 10.16
CA ILE A 545 -15.32 -26.01 10.51
C ILE A 545 -14.72 -24.84 11.29
N PRO A 546 -14.33 -25.01 12.57
CA PRO A 546 -13.76 -23.90 13.34
C PRO A 546 -12.38 -23.54 12.79
N LEU A 547 -12.11 -22.22 12.72
CA LEU A 547 -10.78 -21.68 12.39
C LEU A 547 -9.68 -22.30 13.27
N SER A 548 -8.45 -22.27 12.77
CA SER A 548 -7.29 -22.59 13.62
C SER A 548 -7.19 -21.58 14.77
N SER A 549 -6.62 -21.97 15.92
CA SER A 549 -6.40 -21.00 17.01
C SER A 549 -5.53 -19.84 16.54
N TYR A 550 -4.50 -20.14 15.74
CA TYR A 550 -3.56 -19.17 15.20
C TYR A 550 -4.22 -18.10 14.32
N GLU A 551 -5.08 -18.51 13.39
CA GLU A 551 -5.80 -17.57 12.51
C GLU A 551 -6.80 -16.72 13.30
N ARG A 552 -7.51 -17.30 14.28
CA ARG A 552 -8.38 -16.52 15.18
C ARG A 552 -7.59 -15.47 15.95
N GLU A 553 -6.44 -15.86 16.49
CA GLU A 553 -5.55 -14.96 17.24
C GLU A 553 -5.10 -13.76 16.39
N ILE A 554 -4.68 -14.00 15.14
CA ILE A 554 -4.33 -12.93 14.18
C ILE A 554 -5.53 -12.01 13.94
N ASN A 555 -6.69 -12.58 13.62
CA ASN A 555 -7.86 -11.80 13.27
C ASN A 555 -8.44 -11.00 14.44
N HIS A 556 -8.47 -11.56 15.65
CA HIS A 556 -8.92 -10.83 16.85
C HIS A 556 -8.00 -9.64 17.13
N ARG A 557 -6.69 -9.84 17.03
CA ARG A 557 -5.71 -8.77 17.23
C ARG A 557 -5.85 -7.69 16.17
N GLY A 558 -5.79 -8.05 14.88
CA GLY A 558 -5.85 -7.08 13.79
C GLY A 558 -7.19 -6.32 13.75
N TYR A 559 -8.30 -6.96 14.12
CA TYR A 559 -9.58 -6.27 14.25
C TYR A 559 -9.59 -5.29 15.44
N ALA A 560 -9.07 -5.69 16.60
CA ALA A 560 -8.95 -4.79 17.75
C ALA A 560 -8.05 -3.57 17.48
N GLU A 561 -6.94 -3.78 16.74
CA GLU A 561 -6.05 -2.71 16.30
C GLU A 561 -6.75 -1.79 15.28
N PHE A 562 -7.53 -2.33 14.33
CA PHE A 562 -8.37 -1.56 13.41
C PHE A 562 -9.35 -0.62 14.13
N LEU A 563 -10.14 -1.15 15.06
CA LEU A 563 -11.09 -0.33 15.81
C LEU A 563 -10.36 0.80 16.56
N ARG A 564 -9.28 0.47 17.26
CA ARG A 564 -8.49 1.44 18.02
C ARG A 564 -7.90 2.54 17.14
N ASP A 565 -7.30 2.18 16.01
CA ASP A 565 -6.59 3.13 15.16
C ASP A 565 -7.58 4.11 14.50
N VAL A 566 -8.73 3.62 14.02
CA VAL A 566 -9.78 4.47 13.46
C VAL A 566 -10.44 5.35 14.52
N GLU A 567 -10.77 4.80 15.70
CA GLU A 567 -11.36 5.56 16.81
C GLU A 567 -10.44 6.68 17.29
N LYS A 568 -9.15 6.38 17.43
CA LYS A 568 -8.14 7.37 17.78
C LYS A 568 -8.09 8.49 16.75
N HIS A 569 -8.07 8.16 15.46
CA HIS A 569 -8.06 9.15 14.39
C HIS A 569 -9.30 10.04 14.40
N LEU A 570 -10.49 9.45 14.57
CA LEU A 570 -11.76 10.18 14.61
C LEU A 570 -11.86 11.12 15.82
N LEU A 571 -11.38 10.71 16.99
CA LEU A 571 -11.35 11.56 18.19
C LEU A 571 -10.43 12.79 18.03
N GLN A 572 -9.41 12.67 17.18
CA GLN A 572 -8.47 13.76 16.86
C GLN A 572 -8.99 14.70 15.78
N GLN A 573 -10.07 14.35 15.07
CA GLN A 573 -10.64 15.23 14.06
C GLN A 573 -11.25 16.49 14.70
N GLU A 574 -11.11 17.59 13.98
CA GLU A 574 -11.90 18.79 14.22
C GLU A 574 -13.31 18.48 13.70
N ILE A 575 -14.22 18.10 14.59
CA ILE A 575 -15.67 17.91 14.37
C ILE A 575 -16.40 18.57 15.53
N SER A 576 -17.70 18.85 15.41
CA SER A 576 -18.45 19.46 16.51
C SER A 576 -18.35 18.66 17.81
N GLN A 577 -18.56 19.35 18.93
CA GLN A 577 -18.56 18.70 20.24
C GLN A 577 -19.69 17.67 20.38
N GLU A 578 -20.82 17.88 19.70
CA GLU A 578 -21.93 16.93 19.61
C GLU A 578 -21.50 15.63 18.89
N CYS A 579 -20.86 15.75 17.72
CA CYS A 579 -20.27 14.59 17.03
C CYS A 579 -19.25 13.85 17.91
N LYS A 580 -18.42 14.57 18.66
CA LYS A 580 -17.48 13.97 19.61
C LYS A 580 -18.21 13.27 20.77
N SER A 581 -19.33 13.81 21.26
CA SER A 581 -20.11 13.13 22.30
C SER A 581 -20.71 11.82 21.79
N TYR A 582 -21.27 11.79 20.57
CA TYR A 582 -21.78 10.55 19.98
C TYR A 582 -20.68 9.50 19.82
N LEU A 583 -19.50 9.89 19.31
CA LEU A 583 -18.37 8.97 19.18
C LEU A 583 -17.90 8.44 20.53
N ASN A 584 -17.78 9.30 21.55
CA ASN A 584 -17.42 8.87 22.90
C ASN A 584 -18.46 7.94 23.51
N GLU A 585 -19.75 8.22 23.30
CA GLU A 585 -20.83 7.36 23.79
C GLU A 585 -20.81 5.99 23.10
N LEU A 586 -20.64 5.95 21.77
CA LEU A 586 -20.43 4.70 21.02
C LEU A 586 -19.27 3.89 21.59
N ILE A 587 -18.10 4.52 21.75
CA ILE A 587 -16.91 3.86 22.32
C ILE A 587 -17.21 3.35 23.74
N ASN A 588 -17.89 4.14 24.57
CA ASN A 588 -18.20 3.74 25.95
C ASN A 588 -19.18 2.56 26.02
N ARG A 589 -20.18 2.49 25.13
CA ARG A 589 -21.12 1.37 25.05
C ARG A 589 -20.46 0.09 24.54
N GLU A 590 -19.52 0.21 23.61
CA GLU A 590 -18.76 -0.94 23.09
C GLU A 590 -17.62 -1.39 24.00
N CYS A 591 -17.09 -0.48 24.83
CA CYS A 591 -15.94 -0.72 25.69
C CYS A 591 -16.32 -0.54 27.17
N PRO A 592 -16.98 -1.53 27.79
CA PRO A 592 -17.36 -1.48 29.20
C PRO A 592 -16.14 -1.36 30.14
N SER A 593 -16.38 -1.07 31.41
CA SER A 593 -15.30 -0.91 32.42
C SER A 593 -14.35 -2.10 32.47
N GLU A 594 -14.85 -3.33 32.31
CA GLU A 594 -14.03 -4.54 32.24
C GLU A 594 -13.11 -4.56 31.02
N TYR A 595 -13.62 -4.16 29.84
CA TYR A 595 -12.79 -4.00 28.63
C TYR A 595 -11.66 -2.99 28.88
N LYS A 596 -11.98 -1.82 29.45
CA LYS A 596 -10.98 -0.77 29.73
C LYS A 596 -9.91 -1.25 30.72
N LEU A 597 -10.30 -1.99 31.76
CA LEU A 597 -9.36 -2.62 32.68
C LEU A 597 -8.44 -3.59 31.94
N LYS A 598 -9.02 -4.46 31.10
CA LYS A 598 -8.29 -5.47 30.35
C LYS A 598 -7.33 -4.87 29.32
N GLN A 599 -7.70 -3.74 28.72
CA GLN A 599 -6.86 -3.00 27.79
C GLN A 599 -5.62 -2.45 28.49
N ARG A 600 -5.77 -1.93 29.72
CA ARG A 600 -4.63 -1.48 30.54
C ARG A 600 -3.72 -2.65 30.94
N GLU A 601 -4.28 -3.81 31.28
CA GLU A 601 -3.50 -5.04 31.53
C GLU A 601 -2.69 -5.47 30.31
N LEU A 602 -3.30 -5.41 29.12
CA LEU A 602 -2.62 -5.72 27.87
C LEU A 602 -1.47 -4.76 27.58
N GLN A 603 -1.68 -3.45 27.75
CA GLN A 603 -0.63 -2.44 27.59
C GLN A 603 0.54 -2.68 28.56
N LYS A 604 0.26 -3.01 29.83
CA LYS A 604 1.28 -3.39 30.82
C LYS A 604 2.03 -4.67 30.41
N THR A 605 1.30 -5.67 29.90
CA THR A 605 1.90 -6.93 29.43
C THR A 605 2.83 -6.69 28.24
N ILE A 606 2.38 -5.92 27.24
CA ILE A 606 3.18 -5.58 26.05
C ILE A 606 4.42 -4.79 26.44
N SER A 607 4.27 -3.72 27.24
CA SER A 607 5.40 -2.90 27.67
C SER A 607 6.43 -3.69 28.49
N GLY A 608 5.97 -4.53 29.43
CA GLY A 608 6.84 -5.38 30.24
C GLY A 608 7.58 -6.48 29.46
N MET A 609 7.03 -6.93 28.32
CA MET A 609 7.66 -7.97 27.48
C MET A 609 8.44 -7.41 26.29
N ARG A 610 8.33 -6.11 25.98
CA ARG A 610 8.83 -5.50 24.75
C ARG A 610 10.33 -5.73 24.51
N SER A 611 11.18 -5.37 25.48
CA SER A 611 12.64 -5.51 25.33
C SER A 611 13.07 -6.97 25.12
N MET A 612 12.55 -7.89 25.94
CA MET A 612 12.82 -9.33 25.81
C MET A 612 12.39 -9.88 24.44
N LEU A 613 11.20 -9.47 23.98
CA LEU A 613 10.67 -9.93 22.70
C LEU A 613 11.49 -9.37 21.54
N ASN A 614 11.88 -8.10 21.59
CA ASN A 614 12.71 -7.48 20.55
C ASN A 614 14.08 -8.15 20.44
N ASN A 615 14.76 -8.42 21.57
CA ASN A 615 16.04 -9.13 21.57
C ASN A 615 15.92 -10.55 20.98
N LYS A 616 14.81 -11.25 21.25
CA LYS A 616 14.57 -12.59 20.68
C LYS A 616 14.29 -12.54 19.18
N LYS A 617 13.57 -11.53 18.70
CA LYS A 617 13.31 -11.33 17.27
C LYS A 617 14.61 -11.02 16.51
N GLU A 618 15.48 -10.20 17.10
CA GLU A 618 16.80 -9.89 16.55
C GLU A 618 17.68 -11.12 16.46
N ALA A 619 17.82 -11.87 17.56
CA ALA A 619 18.57 -13.13 17.54
C ALA A 619 18.00 -14.15 16.53
N LEU A 620 16.68 -14.19 16.35
CA LEU A 620 16.06 -15.07 15.35
C LEU A 620 16.41 -14.63 13.91
N GLU A 621 16.41 -13.33 13.65
CA GLU A 621 16.82 -12.76 12.36
C GLU A 621 18.28 -13.10 12.03
N ASP A 622 19.20 -12.94 12.98
CA ASP A 622 20.61 -13.30 12.82
C ASP A 622 20.79 -14.79 12.51
N LEU A 623 20.04 -15.65 13.20
CA LEU A 623 20.05 -17.10 12.93
C LEU A 623 19.56 -17.44 11.52
N TYR A 624 18.57 -16.70 10.99
CA TYR A 624 18.12 -16.90 9.61
C TYR A 624 19.19 -16.48 8.59
N MET A 625 19.89 -15.37 8.83
CA MET A 625 21.01 -14.94 7.99
C MET A 625 22.16 -15.96 8.02
N GLU A 626 22.50 -16.49 9.21
CA GLU A 626 23.47 -17.58 9.36
C GLU A 626 23.04 -18.85 8.61
N TYR A 627 21.74 -19.19 8.66
CA TYR A 627 21.22 -20.39 7.99
C TYR A 627 21.16 -20.24 6.47
N GLU A 628 20.81 -19.05 5.95
CA GLU A 628 20.81 -18.77 4.51
C GLU A 628 22.20 -19.04 3.89
N GLY A 629 23.27 -18.63 4.58
CA GLY A 629 24.65 -18.84 4.12
C GLY A 629 25.24 -20.23 4.40
N SER A 630 24.87 -20.88 5.52
CA SER A 630 25.52 -22.13 5.96
C SER A 630 24.73 -23.41 5.70
N ARG A 631 23.40 -23.34 5.63
CA ARG A 631 22.48 -24.49 5.61
C ARG A 631 22.71 -25.49 6.74
N ALA A 632 23.33 -25.04 7.84
CA ALA A 632 23.82 -25.95 8.85
C ALA A 632 22.68 -26.47 9.75
N PRO A 633 22.48 -27.80 9.91
CA PRO A 633 21.34 -28.36 10.65
C PRO A 633 21.25 -27.91 12.12
N GLN A 634 22.38 -27.59 12.75
CA GLN A 634 22.43 -27.06 14.11
C GLN A 634 21.81 -25.67 14.21
N VAL A 635 21.92 -24.84 13.16
CA VAL A 635 21.32 -23.50 13.11
C VAL A 635 19.81 -23.62 12.92
N ALA A 636 19.34 -24.53 12.05
CA ALA A 636 17.90 -24.85 11.94
C ALA A 636 17.27 -25.24 13.28
N LYS A 637 17.96 -26.03 14.11
CA LYS A 637 17.48 -26.36 15.47
C LYS A 637 17.40 -25.14 16.39
N LYS A 638 18.34 -24.19 16.30
CA LYS A 638 18.31 -22.93 17.05
C LYS A 638 17.14 -22.06 16.59
N ILE A 639 16.92 -21.95 15.28
CA ILE A 639 15.76 -21.26 14.67
C ILE A 639 14.45 -21.82 15.23
N ASP A 640 14.28 -23.14 15.18
CA ASP A 640 13.09 -23.81 15.71
C ASP A 640 12.84 -23.48 17.19
N SER A 641 13.91 -23.44 18.00
CA SER A 641 13.83 -23.08 19.42
C SER A 641 13.40 -21.63 19.60
N ALA A 642 14.05 -20.69 18.91
CA ALA A 642 13.75 -19.26 18.98
C ALA A 642 12.31 -18.96 18.49
N CYS A 643 11.87 -19.58 17.40
CA CYS A 643 10.49 -19.51 16.91
C CYS A 643 9.47 -19.98 17.96
N LYS A 644 9.73 -21.08 18.67
CA LYS A 644 8.85 -21.58 19.74
C LYS A 644 8.76 -20.60 20.90
N GLU A 645 9.87 -19.96 21.29
CA GLU A 645 9.89 -18.97 22.36
C GLU A 645 9.11 -17.70 22.00
N ILE A 646 9.33 -17.14 20.81
CA ILE A 646 8.58 -15.99 20.31
C ILE A 646 7.09 -16.31 20.26
N ARG A 647 6.71 -17.46 19.69
CA ARG A 647 5.31 -17.91 19.65
C ARG A 647 4.70 -18.07 21.05
N ARG A 648 5.47 -18.52 22.04
CA ARG A 648 4.98 -18.64 23.43
C ARG A 648 4.66 -17.27 24.03
N ILE A 649 5.48 -16.25 23.74
CA ILE A 649 5.26 -14.87 24.20
C ILE A 649 4.07 -14.26 23.46
N GLU A 650 4.05 -14.30 22.13
CA GLU A 650 2.95 -13.77 21.31
C GLU A 650 1.62 -14.45 21.64
N LYS A 651 1.60 -15.76 21.95
CA LYS A 651 0.38 -16.45 22.39
C LYS A 651 -0.22 -15.86 23.67
N LYS A 652 0.60 -15.38 24.62
CA LYS A 652 0.10 -14.71 25.84
C LYS A 652 -0.58 -13.38 25.50
N ILE A 653 0.05 -12.61 24.61
CA ILE A 653 -0.47 -11.33 24.11
C ILE A 653 -1.78 -11.55 23.34
N ASN A 654 -1.79 -12.48 22.39
CA ASN A 654 -2.94 -12.79 21.56
C ASN A 654 -4.12 -13.36 22.37
N LYS A 655 -3.86 -14.09 23.46
CA LYS A 655 -4.92 -14.54 24.36
C LYS A 655 -5.67 -13.35 24.96
N GLN A 656 -4.95 -12.32 25.43
CA GLN A 656 -5.57 -11.11 25.99
C GLN A 656 -6.32 -10.30 24.92
N PHE A 657 -5.82 -10.24 23.68
CA PHE A 657 -6.59 -9.69 22.55
C PHE A 657 -7.88 -10.47 22.29
N GLY A 658 -7.85 -11.80 22.40
CA GLY A 658 -9.05 -12.62 22.30
C GLY A 658 -10.07 -12.36 23.42
N GLU A 659 -9.60 -12.11 24.64
CA GLU A 659 -10.44 -11.72 25.79
C GLU A 659 -11.07 -10.33 25.56
N LEU A 660 -10.28 -9.35 25.09
CA LEU A 660 -10.79 -8.02 24.71
C LEU A 660 -11.84 -8.09 23.59
N TYR A 661 -11.56 -8.89 22.57
CA TYR A 661 -12.49 -9.12 21.47
C TYR A 661 -13.82 -9.67 21.98
N ALA A 662 -13.80 -10.68 22.85
CA ALA A 662 -15.01 -11.26 23.41
C ALA A 662 -15.83 -10.24 24.21
N LEU A 663 -15.19 -9.49 25.11
CA LEU A 663 -15.85 -8.46 25.92
C LEU A 663 -16.51 -7.37 25.06
N ARG A 664 -15.82 -6.92 24.01
CA ARG A 664 -16.35 -5.89 23.12
C ARG A 664 -17.50 -6.41 22.27
N MET A 665 -17.40 -7.63 21.75
CA MET A 665 -18.49 -8.25 20.98
C MET A 665 -19.74 -8.45 21.84
N GLU A 666 -19.59 -8.90 23.08
CA GLU A 666 -20.70 -9.04 24.02
C GLU A 666 -21.38 -7.69 24.32
N ALA A 667 -20.59 -6.64 24.53
CA ALA A 667 -21.11 -5.30 24.76
C ALA A 667 -21.86 -4.73 23.53
N VAL A 668 -21.36 -5.00 22.33
CA VAL A 668 -22.04 -4.64 21.07
C VAL A 668 -23.38 -5.35 20.96
N ASP A 669 -23.42 -6.66 21.23
CA ASP A 669 -24.65 -7.45 21.16
C ASP A 669 -25.69 -6.96 22.18
N GLN A 670 -25.26 -6.59 23.40
CA GLN A 670 -26.14 -6.04 24.45
C GLN A 670 -26.67 -4.63 24.14
N ASN A 671 -25.95 -3.85 23.34
CA ASN A 671 -26.29 -2.45 23.04
C ASN A 671 -26.67 -2.22 21.56
N HIS A 672 -27.02 -3.26 20.82
CA HIS A 672 -27.13 -3.23 19.36
C HIS A 672 -28.01 -2.08 18.83
N GLU A 673 -29.24 -1.95 19.32
CA GLU A 673 -30.19 -0.92 18.88
C GLU A 673 -29.67 0.49 19.16
N ASN A 674 -29.16 0.71 20.38
CA ASN A 674 -28.60 2.00 20.78
C ASN A 674 -27.35 2.37 19.96
N ILE A 675 -26.50 1.40 19.63
CA ILE A 675 -25.32 1.62 18.80
C ILE A 675 -25.75 2.04 17.38
N GLN A 676 -26.75 1.37 16.80
CA GLN A 676 -27.26 1.73 15.47
C GLN A 676 -27.88 3.14 15.45
N GLU A 677 -28.62 3.50 16.49
CA GLU A 677 -29.20 4.84 16.63
C GLU A 677 -28.10 5.90 16.72
N LEU A 678 -27.13 5.74 17.61
CA LEU A 678 -25.99 6.66 17.76
C LEU A 678 -25.15 6.79 16.48
N GLN A 679 -24.95 5.69 15.73
CA GLN A 679 -24.26 5.73 14.43
C GLN A 679 -25.03 6.60 13.42
N LYS A 680 -26.36 6.46 13.37
CA LYS A 680 -27.23 7.26 12.49
C LYS A 680 -27.23 8.72 12.89
N GLU A 681 -27.34 9.02 14.18
CA GLU A 681 -27.28 10.38 14.72
C GLU A 681 -25.95 11.07 14.40
N MET A 682 -24.83 10.36 14.58
CA MET A 682 -23.51 10.88 14.24
C MET A 682 -23.38 11.22 12.75
N ILE A 683 -23.86 10.35 11.85
CA ILE A 683 -23.84 10.62 10.40
C ILE A 683 -24.72 11.81 10.05
N ASN A 684 -25.94 11.87 10.61
CA ASN A 684 -26.84 13.00 10.38
C ASN A 684 -26.22 14.32 10.83
N LYS A 685 -25.61 14.33 12.02
CA LYS A 685 -24.94 15.52 12.55
C LYS A 685 -23.77 15.97 11.68
N LEU A 686 -22.96 15.04 11.19
CA LEU A 686 -21.90 15.36 10.23
C LEU A 686 -22.45 15.96 8.93
N ASN A 687 -23.57 15.44 8.42
CA ASN A 687 -24.22 15.99 7.23
C ASN A 687 -24.78 17.40 7.48
N GLU A 688 -25.37 17.67 8.64
CA GLU A 688 -25.79 19.02 9.05
C GLU A 688 -24.60 19.99 9.07
N GLU A 689 -23.47 19.58 9.66
CA GLU A 689 -22.24 20.40 9.68
C GLU A 689 -21.71 20.69 8.26
N ILE A 690 -21.76 19.71 7.35
CA ILE A 690 -21.32 19.86 5.96
C ILE A 690 -22.23 20.80 5.16
N GLN A 691 -23.54 20.79 5.47
CA GLN A 691 -24.53 21.66 4.81
C GLN A 691 -24.55 23.09 5.36
N GLY A 692 -23.95 23.32 6.53
CA GLY A 692 -23.85 24.64 7.14
C GLY A 692 -22.99 25.62 6.35
N GLU A 693 -23.02 26.89 6.76
CA GLU A 693 -22.14 27.93 6.22
C GLU A 693 -20.70 27.74 6.73
N ILE A 694 -19.91 26.99 5.97
CA ILE A 694 -18.49 26.73 6.22
C ILE A 694 -17.67 26.94 4.96
N ASP A 695 -16.37 27.21 5.10
CA ASP A 695 -15.47 27.33 3.97
C ASP A 695 -15.23 25.97 3.26
N LEU A 696 -14.78 26.03 2.01
CA LEU A 696 -14.59 24.84 1.16
C LEU A 696 -13.55 23.87 1.73
N PHE A 697 -12.50 24.37 2.39
CA PHE A 697 -11.46 23.53 2.97
C PHE A 697 -12.01 22.74 4.15
N ARG A 698 -12.74 23.41 5.03
CA ARG A 698 -13.45 22.80 6.15
C ARG A 698 -14.48 21.78 5.68
N LYS A 699 -15.24 22.12 4.63
CA LYS A 699 -16.22 21.22 4.01
C LYS A 699 -15.58 19.92 3.53
N LYS A 700 -14.51 19.99 2.74
CA LYS A 700 -13.78 18.81 2.25
C LYS A 700 -13.24 17.93 3.40
N LYS A 701 -12.74 18.54 4.48
CA LYS A 701 -12.26 17.81 5.67
C LYS A 701 -13.40 17.07 6.38
N LEU A 702 -14.57 17.70 6.50
CA LEU A 702 -15.76 17.08 7.07
C LEU A 702 -16.34 15.98 6.17
N GLU A 703 -16.38 16.17 4.85
CA GLU A 703 -16.78 15.13 3.89
C GLU A 703 -15.86 13.91 3.98
N ARG A 704 -14.53 14.10 4.04
CA ARG A 704 -13.58 13.02 4.29
C ARG A 704 -13.84 12.32 5.62
N THR A 705 -14.13 13.07 6.68
CA THR A 705 -14.44 12.51 8.01
C THR A 705 -15.72 11.69 7.99
N ARG A 706 -16.79 12.20 7.36
CA ARG A 706 -18.06 11.47 7.15
C ARG A 706 -17.83 10.17 6.40
N ASP A 707 -17.02 10.19 5.35
CA ASP A 707 -16.74 9.00 4.55
C ASP A 707 -15.93 7.96 5.35
N ILE A 708 -14.98 8.40 6.19
CA ILE A 708 -14.27 7.51 7.14
C ILE A 708 -15.26 6.85 8.10
N VAL A 709 -16.16 7.64 8.69
CA VAL A 709 -17.18 7.16 9.64
C VAL A 709 -18.11 6.14 8.97
N HIS A 710 -18.56 6.42 7.75
CA HIS A 710 -19.41 5.53 6.98
C HIS A 710 -18.71 4.19 6.70
N ASN A 711 -17.49 4.23 6.17
CA ASN A 711 -16.70 3.02 5.87
C ASN A 711 -16.39 2.21 7.14
N TYR A 712 -16.07 2.90 8.24
CA TYR A 712 -15.81 2.30 9.54
C TYR A 712 -17.02 1.55 10.08
N PHE A 713 -18.20 2.17 10.09
CA PHE A 713 -19.43 1.55 10.60
C PHE A 713 -19.87 0.37 9.74
N LEU A 714 -19.79 0.48 8.40
CA LEU A 714 -20.11 -0.62 7.51
C LEU A 714 -19.14 -1.80 7.69
N ALA A 715 -17.84 -1.53 7.83
CA ALA A 715 -16.85 -2.57 8.11
C ALA A 715 -17.15 -3.30 9.43
N LYS A 716 -17.54 -2.55 10.47
CA LYS A 716 -17.95 -3.12 11.76
C LYS A 716 -19.17 -4.01 11.62
N GLU A 717 -20.24 -3.51 10.98
CA GLU A 717 -21.47 -4.27 10.75
C GLU A 717 -21.14 -5.61 10.07
N ILE A 718 -20.35 -5.58 8.99
CA ILE A 718 -20.02 -6.78 8.21
C ILE A 718 -19.21 -7.77 9.05
N TYR A 719 -18.21 -7.30 9.80
CA TYR A 719 -17.36 -8.17 10.61
C TYR A 719 -18.13 -8.81 11.77
N GLN A 720 -18.93 -8.01 12.48
CA GLN A 720 -19.66 -8.41 13.69
C GLN A 720 -20.79 -9.38 13.34
N SER A 721 -21.58 -9.06 12.31
CA SER A 721 -22.64 -9.94 11.78
C SER A 721 -22.10 -11.17 11.06
N LYS A 722 -20.80 -11.19 10.72
CA LYS A 722 -20.12 -12.22 9.95
C LYS A 722 -20.70 -12.39 8.54
N THR A 723 -21.30 -11.34 7.98
CA THR A 723 -21.80 -11.36 6.59
C THR A 723 -20.67 -11.53 5.59
N TYR A 724 -19.41 -11.19 5.92
CA TYR A 724 -18.21 -11.54 5.11
C TYR A 724 -18.04 -13.05 4.79
N ARG A 725 -18.94 -13.91 5.27
CA ARG A 725 -19.03 -15.34 4.92
C ARG A 725 -20.12 -15.65 3.88
N GLN A 726 -20.75 -14.62 3.32
CA GLN A 726 -21.78 -14.71 2.29
C GLN A 726 -21.15 -14.38 0.93
N PRO A 727 -21.58 -15.03 -0.17
CA PRO A 727 -21.00 -14.81 -1.49
C PRO A 727 -20.97 -13.33 -1.89
N GLU A 728 -22.03 -12.59 -1.57
CA GLU A 728 -22.24 -11.22 -2.03
C GLU A 728 -21.33 -10.21 -1.34
N THR A 729 -20.90 -10.50 -0.10
CA THR A 729 -20.17 -9.56 0.78
C THR A 729 -18.83 -10.09 1.27
N VAL A 730 -18.36 -11.22 0.73
CA VAL A 730 -17.14 -11.93 1.18
C VAL A 730 -15.84 -11.13 1.11
N MET A 731 -15.83 -10.05 0.33
CA MET A 731 -14.70 -9.14 0.17
C MET A 731 -14.95 -7.74 0.72
N ASP A 732 -16.15 -7.45 1.21
CA ASP A 732 -16.54 -6.08 1.57
C ASP A 732 -15.77 -5.60 2.79
N PHE A 733 -15.62 -6.45 3.81
CA PHE A 733 -14.82 -6.10 4.97
C PHE A 733 -13.37 -5.81 4.59
N GLN A 734 -12.75 -6.65 3.76
CA GLN A 734 -11.36 -6.50 3.34
C GLN A 734 -11.18 -5.18 2.57
N THR A 735 -12.12 -4.87 1.69
CA THR A 735 -12.15 -3.62 0.91
C THR A 735 -12.25 -2.41 1.83
N LEU A 736 -13.24 -2.40 2.74
CA LEU A 736 -13.47 -1.31 3.67
C LEU A 736 -12.34 -1.14 4.69
N TYR A 737 -11.73 -2.25 5.15
CA TYR A 737 -10.57 -2.24 6.03
C TYR A 737 -9.39 -1.49 5.37
N LEU A 738 -9.08 -1.84 4.11
CA LEU A 738 -7.99 -1.21 3.36
C LEU A 738 -8.31 0.27 3.09
N GLN A 739 -9.50 0.57 2.56
CA GLN A 739 -9.90 1.95 2.28
C GLN A 739 -9.90 2.83 3.53
N THR A 740 -10.45 2.35 4.65
CA THR A 740 -10.50 3.13 5.88
C THR A 740 -9.09 3.44 6.40
N TYR A 741 -8.18 2.46 6.36
CA TYR A 741 -6.79 2.69 6.76
C TYR A 741 -6.06 3.66 5.85
N GLU A 742 -6.27 3.55 4.54
CA GLU A 742 -5.76 4.51 3.57
C GLU A 742 -6.28 5.92 3.87
N MET A 743 -7.60 6.07 4.08
CA MET A 743 -8.24 7.37 4.34
C MET A 743 -7.74 8.05 5.62
N ILE A 744 -7.30 7.29 6.62
CA ILE A 744 -6.72 7.84 7.86
C ILE A 744 -5.17 7.97 7.80
N GLY A 745 -4.56 7.69 6.64
CA GLY A 745 -3.15 8.00 6.34
C GLY A 745 -2.16 6.84 6.48
N TYR A 746 -2.63 5.59 6.65
CA TYR A 746 -1.75 4.42 6.68
C TYR A 746 -1.44 3.91 5.27
N MET A 747 -0.23 3.38 5.09
CA MET A 747 0.07 2.57 3.92
C MET A 747 -0.62 1.22 4.05
N THR A 748 -1.27 0.77 3.00
CA THR A 748 -1.95 -0.52 2.99
C THR A 748 -1.28 -1.49 2.05
N GLU A 749 -1.23 -2.75 2.47
CA GLU A 749 -0.85 -3.85 1.61
C GLU A 749 -1.90 -4.95 1.63
N PHE A 750 -2.00 -5.68 0.53
CA PHE A 750 -2.80 -6.88 0.48
C PHE A 750 -2.19 -7.91 -0.46
N PHE A 751 -2.18 -9.17 0.00
CA PHE A 751 -1.48 -10.23 -0.71
C PHE A 751 -2.20 -11.58 -0.62
N CYS A 752 -1.94 -12.42 -1.61
CA CYS A 752 -2.39 -13.80 -1.66
C CYS A 752 -1.27 -14.73 -2.17
N LYS A 753 -1.55 -16.01 -2.43
CA LYS A 753 -0.53 -16.99 -2.87
C LYS A 753 0.27 -16.54 -4.11
N SER A 754 -0.32 -15.81 -5.05
CA SER A 754 0.31 -15.40 -6.32
C SER A 754 0.14 -13.91 -6.67
N ALA A 755 -0.64 -13.15 -5.90
CA ALA A 755 -1.03 -11.77 -6.22
C ALA A 755 -1.78 -11.57 -7.56
N GLU A 756 -2.38 -12.62 -8.11
CA GLU A 756 -3.18 -12.55 -9.34
C GLU A 756 -4.65 -12.33 -8.97
N ASP A 757 -5.32 -13.43 -8.62
CA ASP A 757 -6.77 -13.51 -8.55
C ASP A 757 -7.36 -12.65 -7.41
N ARG A 758 -7.28 -13.16 -6.17
CA ARG A 758 -7.96 -12.58 -5.00
C ARG A 758 -7.59 -11.13 -4.76
N THR A 759 -6.33 -10.79 -5.00
CA THR A 759 -5.83 -9.43 -4.84
C THR A 759 -6.28 -8.54 -6.00
N GLY A 760 -6.33 -9.03 -7.23
CA GLY A 760 -6.93 -8.29 -8.36
C GLY A 760 -8.39 -7.95 -8.10
N ARG A 761 -9.19 -8.89 -7.59
CA ARG A 761 -10.61 -8.61 -7.30
C ARG A 761 -10.80 -7.57 -6.18
N ILE A 762 -9.99 -7.64 -5.12
CA ILE A 762 -10.01 -6.64 -4.04
C ILE A 762 -9.69 -5.25 -4.58
N ASP A 763 -8.66 -5.14 -5.42
CA ASP A 763 -8.29 -3.91 -6.10
C ASP A 763 -9.45 -3.38 -6.96
N ASN A 764 -10.09 -4.23 -7.79
CA ASN A 764 -11.29 -3.83 -8.53
C ASN A 764 -12.43 -3.36 -7.62
N LYS A 765 -12.64 -3.99 -6.45
CA LYS A 765 -13.70 -3.61 -5.51
C LYS A 765 -13.43 -2.25 -4.86
N ILE A 766 -12.16 -1.96 -4.59
CA ILE A 766 -11.73 -0.63 -4.13
C ILE A 766 -12.00 0.40 -5.24
N GLN A 767 -11.58 0.11 -6.47
CA GLN A 767 -11.81 0.99 -7.63
C GLN A 767 -13.30 1.23 -7.89
N GLU A 768 -14.15 0.19 -7.79
CA GLU A 768 -15.62 0.29 -7.90
C GLU A 768 -16.18 1.32 -6.91
N ARG A 769 -15.73 1.26 -5.65
CA ARG A 769 -16.19 2.19 -4.61
C ARG A 769 -15.71 3.62 -4.86
N HIS A 770 -14.46 3.81 -5.27
CA HIS A 770 -13.95 5.15 -5.59
C HIS A 770 -14.64 5.75 -6.83
N ALA A 771 -14.82 4.96 -7.89
CA ALA A 771 -15.56 5.39 -9.08
C ALA A 771 -17.01 5.76 -8.73
N PHE A 772 -17.68 4.98 -7.89
CA PHE A 772 -19.01 5.29 -7.41
C PHE A 772 -19.03 6.63 -6.67
N SER A 773 -18.13 6.84 -5.70
CA SER A 773 -18.08 8.09 -4.96
C SER A 773 -17.73 9.30 -5.82
N ALA A 774 -16.91 9.13 -6.86
CA ALA A 774 -16.61 10.18 -7.82
C ALA A 774 -17.85 10.58 -8.66
N LEU A 775 -18.65 9.59 -9.09
CA LEU A 775 -19.84 9.80 -9.92
C LEU A 775 -21.07 10.29 -9.15
N TYR A 776 -21.25 9.79 -7.93
CA TYR A 776 -22.48 9.98 -7.14
C TYR A 776 -22.30 10.85 -5.90
N HIS A 777 -21.05 11.24 -5.58
CA HIS A 777 -20.71 12.13 -4.46
C HIS A 777 -21.10 11.61 -3.06
N HIS A 778 -21.28 10.29 -2.91
CA HIS A 778 -21.42 9.62 -1.61
C HIS A 778 -20.75 8.24 -1.61
N GLN A 779 -20.57 7.67 -0.42
CA GLN A 779 -20.06 6.30 -0.28
C GLN A 779 -21.15 5.29 -0.67
N PRO A 780 -20.80 4.19 -1.36
CA PRO A 780 -21.78 3.21 -1.80
C PRO A 780 -22.34 2.39 -0.63
N SER A 781 -23.66 2.22 -0.68
CA SER A 781 -24.49 1.48 0.27
C SER A 781 -25.12 0.23 -0.37
N LYS A 782 -25.95 -0.50 0.39
CA LYS A 782 -26.63 -1.70 -0.13
C LYS A 782 -27.64 -1.39 -1.24
N SER A 783 -28.23 -0.19 -1.27
CA SER A 783 -29.19 0.20 -2.33
C SER A 783 -28.53 0.42 -3.67
N ASP A 784 -27.25 0.81 -3.66
CA ASP A 784 -26.52 1.28 -4.84
C ASP A 784 -25.87 0.14 -5.63
N LYS A 785 -26.15 -1.11 -5.20
CA LYS A 785 -25.58 -2.31 -5.80
C LYS A 785 -25.90 -2.40 -7.28
N LYS A 786 -27.10 -1.97 -7.69
CA LYS A 786 -27.54 -2.04 -9.08
C LYS A 786 -26.69 -1.12 -9.95
N GLU A 787 -26.51 0.13 -9.54
CA GLU A 787 -25.69 1.13 -10.22
C GLU A 787 -24.23 0.67 -10.32
N ILE A 788 -23.68 0.11 -9.24
CA ILE A 788 -22.33 -0.45 -9.26
C ILE A 788 -22.23 -1.63 -10.24
N ASP A 789 -23.12 -2.61 -10.12
CA ASP A 789 -23.07 -3.85 -10.91
C ASP A 789 -23.35 -3.62 -12.40
N GLU A 790 -24.24 -2.69 -12.76
CA GLU A 790 -24.66 -2.44 -14.14
C GLU A 790 -23.80 -1.38 -14.86
N GLU A 791 -23.26 -0.39 -14.15
CA GLU A 791 -22.68 0.79 -14.80
C GLU A 791 -21.18 0.97 -14.54
N ILE A 792 -20.68 0.55 -13.37
CA ILE A 792 -19.30 0.81 -12.94
C ILE A 792 -18.43 -0.46 -13.05
N ALA A 793 -18.89 -1.55 -12.43
CA ALA A 793 -18.14 -2.80 -12.36
C ALA A 793 -17.77 -3.35 -13.75
N PRO A 794 -18.64 -3.31 -14.79
CA PRO A 794 -18.25 -3.81 -16.12
C PRO A 794 -17.01 -3.10 -16.66
N ALA A 795 -16.95 -1.76 -16.58
CA ALA A 795 -15.82 -0.97 -17.08
C ALA A 795 -14.55 -1.23 -16.26
N ILE A 796 -14.64 -1.24 -14.92
CA ILE A 796 -13.47 -1.46 -14.05
C ILE A 796 -12.89 -2.85 -14.25
N HIS A 797 -13.73 -3.89 -14.32
CA HIS A 797 -13.23 -5.24 -14.55
C HIS A 797 -12.59 -5.38 -15.93
N GLN A 798 -13.20 -4.76 -16.94
CA GLN A 798 -12.68 -4.77 -18.29
C GLN A 798 -11.33 -4.05 -18.38
N TYR A 799 -11.19 -2.88 -17.77
CA TYR A 799 -10.02 -1.99 -17.96
C TYR A 799 -9.05 -1.97 -16.78
N SER A 800 -9.20 -2.86 -15.78
CA SER A 800 -8.25 -2.94 -14.66
C SER A 800 -6.85 -3.34 -15.13
N THR A 801 -5.83 -2.64 -14.62
CA THR A 801 -4.42 -3.04 -14.80
C THR A 801 -4.15 -4.42 -14.18
N SER A 802 -4.98 -4.86 -13.24
CA SER A 802 -4.89 -6.16 -12.58
C SER A 802 -5.10 -7.33 -13.52
N LYS A 803 -5.89 -7.15 -14.57
CA LYS A 803 -6.05 -8.13 -15.66
C LYS A 803 -4.76 -8.28 -16.47
N ASP A 804 -4.03 -7.19 -16.67
CA ASP A 804 -2.75 -7.19 -17.37
C ASP A 804 -1.67 -7.96 -16.63
N ASN A 805 -1.70 -8.03 -15.28
CA ASN A 805 -0.77 -8.86 -14.51
C ASN A 805 -0.74 -10.30 -14.99
N THR A 806 -1.92 -10.88 -15.24
CA THR A 806 -2.03 -12.28 -15.66
C THR A 806 -1.50 -12.46 -17.08
N ARG A 807 -1.69 -11.44 -17.94
CA ARG A 807 -1.06 -11.38 -19.27
C ARG A 807 0.46 -11.46 -19.14
N PHE A 808 1.09 -10.64 -18.31
CA PHE A 808 2.54 -10.67 -18.14
C PHE A 808 3.09 -11.97 -17.53
N ASN A 809 2.26 -12.81 -16.89
CA ASN A 809 2.70 -14.09 -16.33
C ASN A 809 2.48 -15.30 -17.27
N SER A 810 1.63 -15.16 -18.30
CA SER A 810 1.20 -16.32 -19.10
C SER A 810 0.82 -16.00 -20.55
N GLU A 811 1.04 -14.76 -20.99
CA GLU A 811 0.56 -14.19 -22.26
C GLU A 811 -0.94 -14.40 -22.47
N SER A 812 -1.72 -14.38 -21.38
CA SER A 812 -3.17 -14.52 -21.45
C SER A 812 -3.84 -13.74 -20.32
N PRO A 813 -4.70 -12.74 -20.64
CA PRO A 813 -5.54 -12.07 -19.67
C PRO A 813 -6.40 -13.11 -18.94
N GLY A 814 -6.44 -13.03 -17.62
CA GLY A 814 -7.19 -13.97 -16.79
C GLY A 814 -8.18 -13.31 -15.85
N LEU A 815 -9.19 -14.08 -15.49
CA LEU A 815 -10.15 -13.75 -14.45
C LEU A 815 -9.47 -13.50 -13.10
N GLN A 816 -10.00 -12.53 -12.33
CA GLN A 816 -9.54 -12.25 -10.97
C GLN A 816 -10.29 -13.00 -9.84
N ILE A 817 -11.52 -13.50 -10.03
CA ILE A 817 -12.12 -14.47 -9.08
C ILE A 817 -13.25 -15.28 -9.70
N SER A 818 -13.45 -16.53 -9.27
CA SER A 818 -14.50 -17.40 -9.80
C SER A 818 -15.90 -16.80 -9.65
N GLN A 819 -16.79 -17.12 -10.59
CA GLN A 819 -18.20 -16.69 -10.61
C GLN A 819 -18.96 -17.06 -9.31
N ASP A 820 -18.46 -18.06 -8.61
CA ASP A 820 -18.93 -18.49 -7.29
C ASP A 820 -18.88 -17.40 -6.20
N VAL A 821 -18.02 -16.39 -6.38
CA VAL A 821 -17.79 -15.28 -5.45
C VAL A 821 -18.28 -13.95 -6.04
N ASN A 822 -18.65 -13.92 -7.33
CA ASN A 822 -19.32 -12.75 -7.91
C ASN A 822 -20.16 -13.16 -9.15
N PRO A 823 -21.37 -13.73 -8.95
CA PRO A 823 -22.15 -14.34 -10.03
C PRO A 823 -22.71 -13.32 -11.03
N SER A 824 -22.75 -12.04 -10.68
CA SER A 824 -23.20 -10.95 -11.56
C SER A 824 -22.22 -10.64 -12.69
N LEU A 825 -20.96 -11.09 -12.60
CA LEU A 825 -19.95 -10.85 -13.63
C LEU A 825 -19.81 -12.05 -14.56
N THR A 826 -20.14 -11.87 -15.84
CA THR A 826 -19.98 -12.84 -16.93
C THR A 826 -18.51 -13.01 -17.31
N ALA A 827 -17.74 -13.65 -16.43
CA ALA A 827 -16.29 -13.76 -16.57
C ALA A 827 -15.80 -15.20 -16.82
N LYS A 828 -16.70 -16.07 -17.32
CA LYS A 828 -16.41 -17.48 -17.64
C LYS A 828 -15.33 -17.63 -18.72
N ILE A 829 -15.32 -16.73 -19.71
CA ILE A 829 -14.40 -16.75 -20.85
C ILE A 829 -12.96 -16.49 -20.38
N ASP A 830 -12.73 -15.40 -19.63
CA ASP A 830 -11.41 -15.03 -19.08
C ASP A 830 -10.81 -16.12 -18.18
N HIS A 831 -11.63 -16.76 -17.36
CA HIS A 831 -11.18 -17.87 -16.52
C HIS A 831 -10.74 -19.07 -17.35
N THR A 832 -11.56 -19.40 -18.35
CA THR A 832 -11.32 -20.54 -19.22
C THR A 832 -10.05 -20.30 -20.04
N ASN A 833 -9.88 -19.08 -20.56
CA ASN A 833 -8.70 -18.65 -21.30
C ASN A 833 -7.41 -18.80 -20.48
N ALA A 834 -7.35 -18.21 -19.29
CA ALA A 834 -6.17 -18.32 -18.42
C ALA A 834 -5.89 -19.77 -17.97
N THR A 835 -6.94 -20.57 -17.76
CA THR A 835 -6.80 -22.00 -17.43
C THR A 835 -6.24 -22.80 -18.61
N MET A 836 -6.69 -22.50 -19.82
CA MET A 836 -6.21 -23.11 -21.07
C MET A 836 -4.75 -22.75 -21.33
N ALA A 837 -4.37 -21.48 -21.19
CA ALA A 837 -2.98 -21.03 -21.33
C ALA A 837 -2.05 -21.82 -20.40
N LYS A 838 -2.41 -21.97 -19.11
CA LYS A 838 -1.63 -22.73 -18.12
C LYS A 838 -1.53 -24.24 -18.41
N ARG A 839 -2.31 -24.80 -19.36
CA ARG A 839 -2.30 -26.25 -19.70
C ARG A 839 -1.30 -26.65 -20.78
N VAL A 840 -0.72 -25.70 -21.52
CA VAL A 840 0.21 -25.96 -22.64
C VAL A 840 1.32 -26.94 -22.25
N ILE A 841 2.07 -26.64 -21.18
CA ILE A 841 3.18 -27.47 -20.70
C ILE A 841 2.72 -28.87 -20.28
N LYS A 842 1.59 -28.96 -19.58
CA LYS A 842 1.04 -30.27 -19.17
C LYS A 842 0.70 -31.12 -20.41
N LYS A 843 0.05 -30.52 -21.41
CA LYS A 843 -0.34 -31.21 -22.64
C LYS A 843 0.89 -31.63 -23.44
N ALA A 844 1.93 -30.78 -23.51
CA ALA A 844 3.19 -31.10 -24.19
C ALA A 844 3.88 -32.37 -23.64
N LYS A 845 3.81 -32.60 -22.32
CA LYS A 845 4.35 -33.82 -21.67
C LYS A 845 3.63 -35.11 -22.09
N GLU A 846 2.36 -34.99 -22.50
CA GLU A 846 1.51 -36.11 -22.88
C GLU A 846 1.60 -36.42 -24.39
N LEU A 847 2.20 -35.53 -25.19
CA LEU A 847 2.31 -35.65 -26.65
C LEU A 847 3.55 -36.41 -27.11
N SER A 848 3.47 -36.99 -28.32
CA SER A 848 4.62 -37.50 -29.06
C SER A 848 5.08 -36.47 -30.11
N PRO A 849 6.35 -36.51 -30.56
CA PRO A 849 6.80 -35.66 -31.65
C PRO A 849 5.95 -35.87 -32.92
N SER A 850 5.73 -34.82 -33.69
CA SER A 850 4.91 -34.86 -34.89
C SER A 850 5.61 -35.57 -36.06
N GLU A 851 4.84 -35.92 -37.10
CA GLU A 851 5.39 -36.53 -38.32
C GLU A 851 6.41 -35.62 -39.03
N ILE A 852 6.31 -34.29 -38.88
CA ILE A 852 7.28 -33.33 -39.43
C ILE A 852 8.67 -33.59 -38.85
N ILE A 853 8.74 -33.85 -37.55
CA ILE A 853 9.99 -34.19 -36.86
C ILE A 853 10.51 -35.55 -37.31
N VAL A 854 9.63 -36.51 -37.60
CA VAL A 854 9.97 -37.84 -38.16
C VAL A 854 10.44 -37.74 -39.62
N GLU A 855 9.88 -36.84 -40.43
CA GLU A 855 10.33 -36.60 -41.80
C GLU A 855 11.67 -35.86 -41.86
N LEU A 856 11.90 -34.92 -40.93
CA LEU A 856 13.20 -34.30 -40.75
C LEU A 856 14.27 -35.33 -40.35
N GLU A 857 13.92 -36.39 -39.61
CA GLU A 857 14.82 -37.55 -39.36
C GLU A 857 15.18 -38.28 -40.65
N ARG A 858 14.17 -38.60 -41.47
CA ARG A 858 14.38 -39.34 -42.73
C ARG A 858 15.25 -38.59 -43.73
N LYS A 859 15.18 -37.25 -43.73
CA LYS A 859 15.97 -36.37 -44.64
C LYS A 859 17.37 -36.02 -44.10
N SER A 860 17.65 -36.26 -42.81
CA SER A 860 18.95 -35.95 -42.18
C SER A 860 19.84 -37.18 -41.99
N GLY A 861 19.28 -38.39 -42.10
CA GLY A 861 20.02 -39.66 -42.16
C GLY A 861 20.46 -40.11 -43.56
N SER A 862 20.33 -39.24 -44.56
CA SER A 862 20.83 -39.39 -45.94
C SER A 862 21.81 -38.27 -46.27
#